data_AF-A0A455B3T3-F1
#
_entry.id   AF-A0A455B3T3-F1
#
_cell.length_a   1.000
_cell.length_b   1.000
_cell.length_c   1.000
_cell.angle_alpha   90.00
_cell.angle_beta   90.00
_cell.angle_gamma   90.00
#
_symmetry.space_group_name_H-M   'P 1'
#
loop_
_entity.id
_entity.type
_entity.pdbx_description
1 polymer ?
#
loop_
_entity_poly.entity_id
_entity_poly.type
_entity_poly.pdbx_seq_one_letter_code
_entity_poly.pdbx_strand_id
1 'polypeptide(L)'
;QCSRKEEAVRKTESEREKSEREKNSLRSEIERLQAEIKRIEERCQRKLEDSSRETQSQLETERSRLQREIDKLKQRPCGSHRETQTEYEWSVDSSKLVFDGLRRKVTALQLYECQLIDKTTLDKLLKGKKSVEEVSSEIQPFLRGAGAIAGASTSPKEKYSLVEAKRKKLITPESTVMLLEAQAATGGIIDPHRNEKLTVDSAVARDLIDFDDRQQIYTAEKAITGFDDPFSGKTVPLSEAIKKNLIDREIGLRLLEAQIASGGVVDPVTSVFLPKDVALARGLVDRDLYRSLNDPRDGQKNFVDPVTKKKVSYMQLRERCRIEPHTGLLLLSLQKRSMSFQGIRQPVTISELVDSGILRPSTVNELESGQISYDEVGERIKEFLQGSSCIAGIYSETTKQKLGIYEAMKIGLVRPGTALELLEAQAATGFMVDPVSNLRLPVEEAYKRGLVGIEFKEKLLSAERAVTGYNDPETGNTISLFQAMNKELIEKGHGIRLLEAQIATGGIIDPKESHRLPVDIAYKRGYFNQELNEILSDPSDDTKGFFDPNTEENLTYLQLKERCIKDEETGLCLLPLKEKKKQVQTSQKNTLRKRRVVIVDPETNKEMSVQEAYEKGLIDYETFKELCEQECEWEEITITGSDGSTRVVLVDRKTGSQYDIQDAIDKGLIDRKFFDQYQAGSLSLTQFADMISLKNGVGNSSGTGGGVGDDVFSSSRHESLSKISTISSIRNLTIRSRSLSEPLEESSPIAAIFDTENLEKISITEGIERGIVDSITGQRLLEAQACTGGIVHPTTGQKLSLQDAASQGLIDQDMATRLKPAQKAFLGFEGVKGKKKMSAAEAVKEKWLPYEAGQRFLEFQYLTGGLVDPEVQGRISMEEAIRKGYIDGRAAQRLQDPSSYGKILTCPKTKLKISYKDAMNRSMVEDITGLHLLEASSVSSKGLPSPYNMSSAPGSRSGSRSGSRSGSRSGSRRGSFDATGNSSYTYSYSVSSSSIGH
;
A
#
# COMPACT_ATOMS: atom_id res chain seq x y z
N GLN A 1 9.25 -22.41 37.92
CA GLN A 1 8.96 -21.81 36.60
C GLN A 1 8.34 -22.82 35.64
N CYS A 2 8.83 -24.07 35.55
CA CYS A 2 8.24 -25.11 34.66
C CYS A 2 6.74 -25.35 34.92
N SER A 3 6.31 -25.57 36.17
CA SER A 3 4.88 -25.88 36.44
C SER A 3 3.91 -24.76 36.04
N ARG A 4 4.31 -23.47 36.13
CA ARG A 4 3.48 -22.34 35.62
C ARG A 4 3.33 -22.35 34.10
N LYS A 5 4.30 -22.90 33.35
CA LYS A 5 4.16 -23.09 31.89
C LYS A 5 3.25 -24.27 31.58
N GLU A 6 3.38 -25.40 32.28
CA GLU A 6 2.49 -26.56 32.12
C GLU A 6 1.04 -26.27 32.51
N GLU A 7 0.82 -25.40 33.48
CA GLU A 7 -0.51 -24.96 33.92
C GLU A 7 -1.16 -24.01 32.89
N ALA A 8 -0.37 -23.12 32.29
CA ALA A 8 -0.82 -22.29 31.18
C ALA A 8 -1.13 -23.11 29.91
N VAL A 9 -0.28 -24.08 29.55
CA VAL A 9 -0.50 -25.00 28.41
C VAL A 9 -1.78 -25.80 28.62
N ARG A 10 -1.96 -26.44 29.78
CA ARG A 10 -3.19 -27.18 30.10
C ARG A 10 -4.44 -26.31 30.06
N LYS A 11 -4.34 -25.03 30.46
CA LYS A 11 -5.46 -24.09 30.34
C LYS A 11 -5.79 -23.79 28.88
N THR A 12 -4.79 -23.54 28.02
CA THR A 12 -5.02 -23.31 26.58
C THR A 12 -5.52 -24.55 25.84
N GLU A 13 -5.11 -25.75 26.24
CA GLU A 13 -5.63 -27.01 25.70
C GLU A 13 -7.10 -27.22 26.13
N SER A 14 -7.44 -26.94 27.38
CA SER A 14 -8.81 -26.99 27.88
C SER A 14 -9.74 -25.99 27.19
N GLU A 15 -9.29 -24.76 26.95
CA GLU A 15 -10.04 -23.73 26.21
C GLU A 15 -10.21 -24.12 24.73
N ARG A 16 -9.19 -24.72 24.11
CA ARG A 16 -9.27 -25.27 22.75
C ARG A 16 -10.27 -26.41 22.64
N GLU A 17 -10.21 -27.39 23.54
CA GLU A 17 -11.19 -28.49 23.57
C GLU A 17 -12.62 -27.97 23.78
N LYS A 18 -12.81 -26.96 24.63
CA LYS A 18 -14.14 -26.36 24.85
C LYS A 18 -14.67 -25.72 23.56
N SER A 19 -13.84 -24.93 22.87
CA SER A 19 -14.19 -24.32 21.58
C SER A 19 -14.47 -25.36 20.49
N GLU A 20 -13.73 -26.48 20.48
CA GLU A 20 -13.93 -27.57 19.53
C GLU A 20 -15.25 -28.35 19.79
N ARG A 21 -15.62 -28.55 21.06
CA ARG A 21 -16.94 -29.10 21.45
C ARG A 21 -18.09 -28.17 21.05
N GLU A 22 -17.96 -26.87 21.28
CA GLU A 22 -18.96 -25.86 20.86
C GLU A 22 -19.10 -25.82 19.33
N LYS A 23 -17.98 -25.82 18.59
CA LYS A 23 -17.96 -25.91 17.12
C LYS A 23 -18.63 -27.18 16.59
N ASN A 24 -18.42 -28.32 17.24
CA ASN A 24 -19.07 -29.58 16.85
C ASN A 24 -20.57 -29.57 17.18
N SER A 25 -20.97 -29.03 18.32
CA SER A 25 -22.39 -28.85 18.66
C SER A 25 -23.12 -27.95 17.66
N LEU A 26 -22.49 -26.83 17.23
CA LEU A 26 -23.05 -25.95 16.20
C LEU A 26 -23.13 -26.63 14.83
N ARG A 27 -22.17 -27.50 14.47
CA ARG A 27 -22.22 -28.29 13.23
C ARG A 27 -23.39 -29.27 13.22
N SER A 28 -23.59 -30.01 14.30
CA SER A 28 -24.75 -30.92 14.44
C SER A 28 -26.08 -30.17 14.40
N GLU A 29 -26.15 -28.96 14.95
CA GLU A 29 -27.36 -28.14 14.90
C GLU A 29 -27.65 -27.58 13.49
N ILE A 30 -26.61 -27.17 12.74
CA ILE A 30 -26.74 -26.78 11.33
C ILE A 30 -27.25 -27.96 10.49
N GLU A 31 -26.68 -29.16 10.68
CA GLU A 31 -27.10 -30.38 9.97
C GLU A 31 -28.55 -30.78 10.31
N ARG A 32 -28.95 -30.64 11.58
CA ARG A 32 -30.33 -30.82 12.03
C ARG A 32 -31.29 -29.84 11.35
N LEU A 33 -30.93 -28.56 11.30
CA LEU A 33 -31.74 -27.51 10.65
C LEU A 33 -31.83 -27.71 9.12
N GLN A 34 -30.76 -28.13 8.47
CA GLN A 34 -30.77 -28.49 7.04
C GLN A 34 -31.70 -29.67 6.76
N ALA A 35 -31.69 -30.71 7.60
CA ALA A 35 -32.63 -31.82 7.50
C ALA A 35 -34.09 -31.42 7.78
N GLU A 36 -34.32 -30.45 8.66
CA GLU A 36 -35.65 -29.88 8.95
C GLU A 36 -36.19 -29.09 7.76
N ILE A 37 -35.37 -28.20 7.17
CA ILE A 37 -35.70 -27.43 5.95
C ILE A 37 -36.09 -28.38 4.82
N LYS A 38 -35.27 -29.40 4.54
CA LYS A 38 -35.56 -30.40 3.49
C LYS A 38 -36.90 -31.12 3.72
N ARG A 39 -37.22 -31.50 4.97
CA ARG A 39 -38.51 -32.10 5.32
C ARG A 39 -39.70 -31.14 5.15
N ILE A 40 -39.48 -29.83 5.32
CA ILE A 40 -40.49 -28.79 5.06
C ILE A 40 -40.69 -28.59 3.55
N GLU A 41 -39.60 -28.52 2.77
CA GLU A 41 -39.64 -28.41 1.31
C GLU A 41 -40.38 -29.61 0.69
N GLU A 42 -40.02 -30.85 1.06
CA GLU A 42 -40.70 -32.08 0.63
C GLU A 42 -42.19 -32.13 1.04
N ARG A 43 -42.59 -31.42 2.11
CA ARG A 43 -43.99 -31.30 2.54
C ARG A 43 -44.73 -30.23 1.74
N CYS A 44 -44.08 -29.11 1.44
CA CYS A 44 -44.64 -28.05 0.60
C CYS A 44 -44.80 -28.50 -0.85
N GLN A 45 -43.80 -29.21 -1.41
CA GLN A 45 -43.87 -29.78 -2.75
C GLN A 45 -45.04 -30.77 -2.88
N ARG A 46 -45.17 -31.73 -1.94
CA ARG A 46 -46.32 -32.65 -1.93
C ARG A 46 -47.66 -31.94 -1.86
N LYS A 47 -47.81 -30.90 -1.04
CA LYS A 47 -49.04 -30.08 -1.00
C LYS A 47 -49.34 -29.39 -2.34
N LEU A 48 -48.31 -28.95 -3.07
CA LEU A 48 -48.45 -28.33 -4.39
C LEU A 48 -48.88 -29.34 -5.45
N GLU A 49 -48.29 -30.55 -5.42
CA GLU A 49 -48.63 -31.68 -6.28
C GLU A 49 -50.05 -32.20 -5.99
N ASP A 50 -50.44 -32.30 -4.71
CA ASP A 50 -51.79 -32.67 -4.29
C ASP A 50 -52.84 -31.67 -4.80
N SER A 51 -52.60 -30.36 -4.60
CA SER A 51 -53.48 -29.28 -5.09
C SER A 51 -53.57 -29.25 -6.62
N SER A 52 -52.46 -29.51 -7.32
CA SER A 52 -52.41 -29.59 -8.78
C SER A 52 -53.18 -30.81 -9.31
N ARG A 53 -53.08 -31.95 -8.63
CA ARG A 53 -53.83 -33.18 -8.94
C ARG A 53 -55.33 -33.03 -8.66
N GLU A 54 -55.70 -32.33 -7.58
CA GLU A 54 -57.09 -32.05 -7.23
C GLU A 54 -57.74 -31.11 -8.26
N THR A 55 -57.07 -30.00 -8.60
CA THR A 55 -57.55 -29.09 -9.66
C THR A 55 -57.61 -29.75 -11.03
N GLN A 56 -56.66 -30.61 -11.38
CA GLN A 56 -56.71 -31.39 -12.63
C GLN A 56 -57.90 -32.37 -12.65
N SER A 57 -58.20 -33.03 -11.53
CA SER A 57 -59.37 -33.91 -11.41
C SER A 57 -60.70 -33.15 -11.49
N GLN A 58 -60.77 -31.93 -10.92
CA GLN A 58 -61.92 -31.04 -11.07
C GLN A 58 -62.12 -30.61 -12.54
N LEU A 59 -61.04 -30.31 -13.26
CA LEU A 59 -61.10 -29.99 -14.69
C LEU A 59 -61.51 -31.19 -15.55
N GLU A 60 -61.04 -32.40 -15.25
CA GLU A 60 -61.44 -33.62 -15.97
C GLU A 60 -62.89 -34.03 -15.70
N THR A 61 -63.40 -33.81 -14.48
CA THR A 61 -64.81 -34.07 -14.14
C THR A 61 -65.75 -33.04 -14.79
N GLU A 62 -65.39 -31.75 -14.83
CA GLU A 62 -66.13 -30.74 -15.61
C GLU A 62 -66.05 -31.02 -17.12
N ARG A 63 -64.89 -31.37 -17.67
CA ARG A 63 -64.76 -31.79 -19.07
C ARG A 63 -65.66 -32.98 -19.39
N SER A 64 -65.72 -33.97 -18.50
CA SER A 64 -66.58 -35.15 -18.64
C SER A 64 -68.07 -34.84 -18.46
N ARG A 65 -68.43 -33.79 -17.72
CA ARG A 65 -69.80 -33.25 -17.62
C ARG A 65 -70.19 -32.53 -18.92
N LEU A 66 -69.38 -31.59 -19.39
CA LEU A 66 -69.60 -30.84 -20.63
C LEU A 66 -69.67 -31.78 -21.85
N GLN A 67 -68.82 -32.81 -21.91
CA GLN A 67 -68.88 -33.81 -22.98
C GLN A 67 -70.21 -34.57 -23.00
N ARG A 68 -70.71 -35.01 -21.83
CA ARG A 68 -72.04 -35.63 -21.71
C ARG A 68 -73.19 -34.68 -22.09
N GLU A 69 -73.03 -33.39 -21.85
CA GLU A 69 -74.01 -32.36 -22.21
C GLU A 69 -74.03 -32.11 -23.73
N ILE A 70 -72.86 -32.05 -24.37
CA ILE A 70 -72.69 -32.02 -25.83
C ILE A 70 -73.32 -33.26 -26.48
N ASP A 71 -73.08 -34.45 -25.95
CA ASP A 71 -73.61 -35.68 -26.54
C ASP A 71 -75.13 -35.84 -26.28
N LYS A 72 -75.67 -35.27 -25.19
CA LYS A 72 -77.12 -35.07 -25.00
C LYS A 72 -77.73 -34.14 -26.05
N LEU A 73 -77.04 -33.07 -26.43
CA LEU A 73 -77.49 -32.13 -27.46
C LEU A 73 -77.46 -32.76 -28.86
N LYS A 74 -76.49 -33.65 -29.14
CA LYS A 74 -76.42 -34.41 -30.40
C LYS A 74 -77.52 -35.47 -30.59
N GLN A 75 -78.12 -35.98 -29.50
CA GLN A 75 -79.14 -37.03 -29.56
C GLN A 75 -80.60 -36.52 -29.63
N ARG A 76 -80.84 -35.20 -29.69
CA ARG A 76 -82.20 -34.69 -29.94
C ARG A 76 -82.62 -34.95 -31.39
N PRO A 77 -83.76 -35.63 -31.65
CA PRO A 77 -84.19 -35.90 -33.01
C PRO A 77 -84.69 -34.63 -33.72
N CYS A 78 -84.33 -34.46 -34.99
CA CYS A 78 -84.87 -33.41 -35.85
C CYS A 78 -86.37 -33.64 -36.11
N GLY A 79 -87.22 -32.89 -35.40
CA GLY A 79 -88.66 -32.82 -35.60
C GLY A 79 -89.04 -31.62 -36.49
N SER A 80 -89.59 -31.93 -37.66
CA SER A 80 -90.06 -31.03 -38.71
C SER A 80 -90.91 -29.82 -38.26
N HIS A 81 -90.70 -28.69 -38.92
CA HIS A 81 -91.79 -28.00 -39.62
C HIS A 81 -91.33 -27.54 -41.01
N ARG A 82 -91.92 -28.14 -42.05
CA ARG A 82 -92.07 -27.47 -43.36
C ARG A 82 -93.31 -26.59 -43.26
N GLU A 83 -93.26 -25.35 -43.73
CA GLU A 83 -93.98 -24.95 -44.95
C GLU A 83 -93.75 -23.47 -45.34
N THR A 84 -93.78 -23.27 -46.67
CA THR A 84 -94.01 -22.04 -47.45
C THR A 84 -93.08 -20.81 -47.31
N GLN A 85 -93.09 -20.02 -48.39
CA GLN A 85 -92.11 -18.97 -48.71
C GLN A 85 -92.40 -17.66 -47.98
N THR A 86 -91.35 -17.07 -47.38
CA THR A 86 -91.01 -15.64 -47.56
C THR A 86 -89.60 -15.39 -47.02
N GLU A 87 -88.81 -14.59 -47.71
CA GLU A 87 -87.48 -14.20 -47.24
C GLU A 87 -87.60 -13.21 -46.08
N TYR A 88 -87.15 -13.60 -44.88
CA TYR A 88 -86.94 -12.68 -43.77
C TYR A 88 -85.43 -12.45 -43.58
N GLU A 89 -84.96 -11.26 -43.94
CA GLU A 89 -83.56 -10.87 -43.80
C GLU A 89 -83.21 -10.70 -42.31
N TRP A 90 -82.44 -11.64 -41.75
CA TRP A 90 -81.98 -11.60 -40.36
C TRP A 90 -81.01 -10.42 -40.18
N SER A 91 -81.53 -9.32 -39.63
CA SER A 91 -80.76 -8.13 -39.27
C SER A 91 -80.57 -8.06 -37.75
N VAL A 92 -79.32 -7.88 -37.32
CA VAL A 92 -79.00 -7.65 -35.91
C VAL A 92 -79.30 -6.18 -35.59
N ASP A 93 -80.11 -5.97 -34.56
CA ASP A 93 -80.44 -4.63 -34.03
C ASP A 93 -79.16 -3.86 -33.66
N SER A 94 -78.94 -2.73 -34.34
CA SER A 94 -77.76 -1.88 -34.18
C SER A 94 -77.56 -1.37 -32.75
N SER A 95 -78.64 -1.27 -31.97
CA SER A 95 -78.65 -0.86 -30.57
C SER A 95 -77.92 -1.85 -29.65
N LYS A 96 -77.77 -3.11 -30.08
CA LYS A 96 -77.14 -4.20 -29.31
C LYS A 96 -75.66 -4.38 -29.64
N LEU A 97 -75.18 -3.76 -30.73
CA LEU A 97 -73.79 -3.81 -31.17
C LEU A 97 -72.98 -2.72 -30.46
N VAL A 98 -72.62 -2.98 -29.21
CA VAL A 98 -71.91 -2.05 -28.32
C VAL A 98 -70.46 -2.47 -28.07
N PHE A 99 -69.56 -1.49 -28.16
CA PHE A 99 -68.12 -1.59 -27.95
C PHE A 99 -67.73 -0.85 -26.67
N ASP A 100 -66.58 -1.21 -26.07
CA ASP A 100 -66.02 -0.48 -24.92
C ASP A 100 -65.09 0.64 -25.38
N GLY A 101 -65.53 1.89 -25.25
CA GLY A 101 -64.67 3.07 -25.32
C GLY A 101 -63.91 3.31 -24.00
N LEU A 102 -63.28 4.48 -23.87
CA LEU A 102 -62.45 4.82 -22.70
C LEU A 102 -63.25 4.89 -21.38
N ARG A 103 -64.48 5.45 -21.41
CA ARG A 103 -65.37 5.66 -20.26
C ARG A 103 -66.84 5.35 -20.53
N ARG A 104 -67.23 5.15 -21.79
CA ARG A 104 -68.62 4.90 -22.22
C ARG A 104 -68.69 3.71 -23.18
N LYS A 105 -69.87 3.07 -23.26
CA LYS A 105 -70.19 2.14 -24.33
C LYS A 105 -70.46 2.93 -25.63
N VAL A 106 -69.99 2.41 -26.75
CA VAL A 106 -70.06 3.07 -28.07
C VAL A 106 -70.77 2.16 -29.05
N THR A 107 -71.74 2.66 -29.81
CA THR A 107 -72.48 1.84 -30.79
C THR A 107 -71.71 1.70 -32.11
N ALA A 108 -71.98 0.63 -32.86
CA ALA A 108 -71.44 0.44 -34.21
C ALA A 108 -71.70 1.66 -35.13
N LEU A 109 -72.86 2.32 -35.00
CA LEU A 109 -73.20 3.52 -35.77
C LEU A 109 -72.29 4.70 -35.41
N GLN A 110 -72.06 4.94 -34.12
CA GLN A 110 -71.15 6.00 -33.66
C GLN A 110 -69.71 5.77 -34.14
N LEU A 111 -69.24 4.53 -34.19
CA LEU A 111 -67.92 4.20 -34.75
C LEU A 111 -67.83 4.51 -36.26
N TYR A 112 -68.90 4.26 -37.02
CA TYR A 112 -68.99 4.59 -38.43
C TYR A 112 -69.05 6.12 -38.66
N GLU A 113 -69.85 6.84 -37.89
CA GLU A 113 -69.87 8.33 -37.92
C GLU A 113 -68.48 8.91 -37.61
N CYS A 114 -67.77 8.30 -36.67
CA CYS A 114 -66.39 8.60 -36.28
C CYS A 114 -65.34 8.16 -37.31
N GLN A 115 -65.74 7.53 -38.42
CA GLN A 115 -64.86 7.02 -39.48
C GLN A 115 -63.83 5.99 -38.99
N LEU A 116 -64.10 5.33 -37.86
CA LEU A 116 -63.26 4.27 -37.29
C LEU A 116 -63.53 2.91 -37.94
N ILE A 117 -64.74 2.71 -38.46
CA ILE A 117 -65.10 1.57 -39.30
C ILE A 117 -65.69 2.07 -40.63
N ASP A 118 -65.45 1.32 -41.70
CA ASP A 118 -66.03 1.61 -43.00
C ASP A 118 -67.47 1.08 -43.12
N LYS A 119 -68.20 1.56 -44.13
CA LYS A 119 -69.59 1.13 -44.36
C LYS A 119 -69.70 -0.39 -44.57
N THR A 120 -68.71 -1.03 -45.20
CA THR A 120 -68.76 -2.47 -45.43
C THR A 120 -68.58 -3.26 -44.13
N THR A 121 -67.81 -2.76 -43.17
CA THR A 121 -67.68 -3.39 -41.84
C THR A 121 -68.95 -3.19 -41.00
N LEU A 122 -69.58 -2.01 -41.06
CA LEU A 122 -70.90 -1.79 -40.43
C LEU A 122 -71.96 -2.74 -41.01
N ASP A 123 -72.05 -2.85 -42.34
CA ASP A 123 -72.99 -3.75 -43.02
C ASP A 123 -72.70 -5.24 -42.69
N LYS A 124 -71.43 -5.62 -42.51
CA LYS A 124 -71.05 -6.97 -42.07
C LYS A 124 -71.45 -7.24 -40.61
N LEU A 125 -71.31 -6.27 -39.70
CA LEU A 125 -71.74 -6.39 -38.31
C LEU A 125 -73.28 -6.53 -38.21
N LEU A 126 -74.04 -5.69 -38.91
CA LEU A 126 -75.51 -5.75 -38.94
C LEU A 126 -76.04 -7.07 -39.53
N LYS A 127 -75.29 -7.69 -40.44
CA LYS A 127 -75.59 -9.00 -41.05
C LYS A 127 -74.96 -10.18 -40.30
N GLY A 128 -74.34 -9.97 -39.13
CA GLY A 128 -73.71 -11.00 -38.32
C GLY A 128 -72.52 -11.72 -38.97
N LYS A 129 -71.91 -11.12 -40.01
CA LYS A 129 -70.78 -11.69 -40.77
C LYS A 129 -69.40 -11.37 -40.18
N LYS A 130 -69.33 -10.42 -39.25
CA LYS A 130 -68.21 -10.20 -38.33
C LYS A 130 -68.76 -10.12 -36.91
N SER A 131 -67.99 -10.56 -35.93
CA SER A 131 -68.33 -10.37 -34.52
C SER A 131 -67.93 -8.98 -34.00
N VAL A 132 -68.50 -8.57 -32.86
CA VAL A 132 -68.10 -7.32 -32.18
C VAL A 132 -66.66 -7.44 -31.70
N GLU A 133 -66.24 -8.63 -31.27
CA GLU A 133 -64.92 -8.97 -30.76
C GLU A 133 -63.84 -8.90 -31.85
N GLU A 134 -64.12 -9.39 -33.07
CA GLU A 134 -63.25 -9.24 -34.24
C GLU A 134 -63.00 -7.77 -34.59
N VAL A 135 -64.07 -6.99 -34.76
CA VAL A 135 -63.94 -5.57 -35.12
C VAL A 135 -63.29 -4.78 -33.99
N SER A 136 -63.66 -5.06 -32.74
CA SER A 136 -63.03 -4.48 -31.55
C SER A 136 -61.52 -4.74 -31.54
N SER A 137 -61.08 -5.94 -31.95
CA SER A 137 -59.66 -6.30 -32.06
C SER A 137 -58.93 -5.50 -33.15
N GLU A 138 -59.58 -5.27 -34.30
CA GLU A 138 -59.04 -4.45 -35.40
C GLU A 138 -58.85 -2.97 -35.02
N ILE A 139 -59.75 -2.40 -34.20
CA ILE A 139 -59.73 -0.97 -33.81
C ILE A 139 -59.35 -0.70 -32.34
N GLN A 140 -58.70 -1.65 -31.64
CA GLN A 140 -58.27 -1.47 -30.23
C GLN A 140 -57.56 -0.14 -29.93
N PRO A 141 -56.60 0.35 -30.76
CA PRO A 141 -55.94 1.64 -30.52
C PRO A 141 -56.91 2.82 -30.44
N PHE A 142 -58.03 2.76 -31.17
CA PHE A 142 -59.02 3.83 -31.21
C PHE A 142 -60.06 3.71 -30.08
N LEU A 143 -60.40 2.49 -29.66
CA LEU A 143 -61.34 2.22 -28.57
C LEU A 143 -60.73 2.45 -27.18
N ARG A 144 -59.50 1.98 -26.95
CA ARG A 144 -58.88 1.93 -25.61
C ARG A 144 -57.47 2.52 -25.52
N GLY A 145 -56.95 3.07 -26.62
CA GLY A 145 -55.60 3.62 -26.73
C GLY A 145 -54.53 2.55 -26.95
N ALA A 146 -53.51 2.85 -27.75
CA ALA A 146 -52.35 2.01 -28.07
C ALA A 146 -51.37 1.76 -26.90
N GLY A 147 -51.82 1.89 -25.65
CA GLY A 147 -51.01 1.73 -24.44
C GLY A 147 -50.17 2.96 -24.08
N ALA A 148 -50.50 3.56 -22.93
CA ALA A 148 -49.67 4.56 -22.26
C ALA A 148 -48.54 3.89 -21.46
N ILE A 149 -47.53 4.67 -21.06
CA ILE A 149 -46.46 4.21 -20.17
C ILE A 149 -47.08 3.86 -18.80
N ALA A 150 -47.17 2.58 -18.49
CA ALA A 150 -47.90 2.02 -17.35
C ALA A 150 -47.15 2.12 -16.01
N GLY A 151 -45.81 2.17 -16.09
CA GLY A 151 -44.95 2.14 -14.92
C GLY A 151 -43.48 2.11 -15.34
N ALA A 152 -42.63 1.65 -14.43
CA ALA A 152 -41.21 1.51 -14.65
C ALA A 152 -40.73 0.08 -14.39
N SER A 153 -39.59 -0.29 -14.97
CA SER A 153 -38.92 -1.56 -14.75
C SER A 153 -37.41 -1.35 -14.71
N THR A 154 -36.76 -1.88 -13.67
CA THR A 154 -35.29 -1.87 -13.52
C THR A 154 -34.65 -3.18 -13.96
N SER A 155 -35.42 -4.26 -14.00
CA SER A 155 -35.00 -5.58 -14.47
C SER A 155 -36.19 -6.29 -15.12
N PRO A 156 -35.98 -7.27 -16.02
CA PRO A 156 -37.08 -7.97 -16.69
C PRO A 156 -38.09 -8.68 -15.76
N LYS A 157 -37.78 -8.83 -14.47
CA LYS A 157 -38.69 -9.39 -13.44
C LYS A 157 -39.27 -8.34 -12.49
N GLU A 158 -38.57 -7.24 -12.24
CA GLU A 158 -39.03 -6.19 -11.33
C GLU A 158 -39.74 -5.07 -12.09
N LYS A 159 -41.01 -4.84 -11.72
CA LYS A 159 -41.82 -3.71 -12.16
C LYS A 159 -42.26 -2.87 -10.97
N TYR A 160 -42.47 -1.59 -11.23
CA TYR A 160 -42.85 -0.57 -10.26
C TYR A 160 -43.92 0.33 -10.84
N SER A 161 -44.87 0.76 -10.01
CA SER A 161 -45.72 1.91 -10.35
C SER A 161 -44.89 3.19 -10.43
N LEU A 162 -45.42 4.22 -11.11
CA LEU A 162 -44.71 5.49 -11.26
C LEU A 162 -44.40 6.16 -9.90
N VAL A 163 -45.30 5.99 -8.92
CA VAL A 163 -45.11 6.49 -7.55
C VAL A 163 -44.17 5.61 -6.73
N GLU A 164 -44.19 4.28 -6.90
CA GLU A 164 -43.16 3.40 -6.31
C GLU A 164 -41.75 3.77 -6.81
N ALA A 165 -41.61 4.06 -8.10
CA ALA A 165 -40.35 4.50 -8.70
C ALA A 165 -39.91 5.89 -8.18
N LYS A 166 -40.84 6.82 -7.96
CA LYS A 166 -40.61 8.12 -7.26
C LYS A 166 -40.08 7.88 -5.83
N ARG A 167 -40.78 7.06 -5.04
CA ARG A 167 -40.40 6.70 -3.65
C ARG A 167 -39.03 6.03 -3.57
N LYS A 168 -38.68 5.18 -4.56
CA LYS A 168 -37.34 4.55 -4.69
C LYS A 168 -36.27 5.48 -5.31
N LYS A 169 -36.57 6.75 -5.59
CA LYS A 169 -35.67 7.73 -6.25
C LYS A 169 -35.14 7.30 -7.63
N LEU A 170 -35.91 6.46 -8.34
CA LEU A 170 -35.60 5.99 -9.69
C LEU A 170 -36.13 6.94 -10.78
N ILE A 171 -37.17 7.72 -10.46
CA ILE A 171 -37.79 8.76 -11.31
C ILE A 171 -37.81 10.07 -10.52
N THR A 172 -37.71 11.22 -11.20
CA THR A 172 -37.83 12.53 -10.54
C THR A 172 -39.28 12.89 -10.27
N PRO A 173 -39.62 13.61 -9.18
CA PRO A 173 -41.00 14.01 -8.88
C PRO A 173 -41.73 14.65 -10.07
N GLU A 174 -41.05 15.54 -10.79
CA GLU A 174 -41.62 16.29 -11.92
C GLU A 174 -41.96 15.37 -13.09
N SER A 175 -41.12 14.37 -13.37
CA SER A 175 -41.37 13.40 -14.44
C SER A 175 -42.42 12.35 -14.05
N THR A 176 -42.55 12.01 -12.76
CA THR A 176 -43.67 11.19 -12.27
C THR A 176 -45.02 11.85 -12.53
N VAL A 177 -45.18 13.14 -12.21
CA VAL A 177 -46.44 13.87 -12.44
C VAL A 177 -46.80 13.89 -13.92
N MET A 178 -45.85 14.24 -14.80
CA MET A 178 -46.06 14.27 -16.25
C MET A 178 -46.51 12.91 -16.81
N LEU A 179 -45.95 11.81 -16.29
CA LEU A 179 -46.33 10.45 -16.71
C LEU A 179 -47.71 10.04 -16.17
N LEU A 180 -48.09 10.44 -14.95
CA LEU A 180 -49.43 10.21 -14.39
C LEU A 180 -50.51 11.03 -15.12
N GLU A 181 -50.23 12.28 -15.46
CA GLU A 181 -51.06 13.10 -16.34
C GLU A 181 -51.31 12.41 -17.69
N ALA A 182 -50.26 11.86 -18.31
CA ALA A 182 -50.37 11.13 -19.56
C ALA A 182 -51.23 9.87 -19.44
N GLN A 183 -51.13 9.11 -18.33
CA GLN A 183 -52.05 7.99 -18.08
C GLN A 183 -53.51 8.46 -17.93
N ALA A 184 -53.74 9.48 -17.10
CA ALA A 184 -55.07 10.03 -16.85
C ALA A 184 -55.76 10.53 -18.13
N ALA A 185 -55.02 11.16 -19.06
CA ALA A 185 -55.55 11.70 -20.31
C ALA A 185 -55.70 10.67 -21.45
N THR A 186 -55.20 9.43 -21.30
CA THR A 186 -55.20 8.39 -22.36
C THR A 186 -55.98 7.13 -22.04
N GLY A 187 -56.43 6.96 -20.79
CA GLY A 187 -57.37 5.89 -20.40
C GLY A 187 -57.71 5.85 -18.91
N GLY A 188 -56.89 6.46 -18.06
CA GLY A 188 -56.95 6.31 -16.61
C GLY A 188 -55.62 5.83 -16.04
N ILE A 189 -55.46 5.93 -14.72
CA ILE A 189 -54.23 5.58 -14.03
C ILE A 189 -54.03 4.07 -14.06
N ILE A 190 -52.82 3.62 -14.35
CA ILE A 190 -52.53 2.20 -14.55
C ILE A 190 -51.90 1.63 -13.28
N ASP A 191 -52.49 0.55 -12.78
CA ASP A 191 -51.91 -0.32 -11.76
C ASP A 191 -51.12 -1.43 -12.46
N PRO A 192 -49.78 -1.36 -12.55
CA PRO A 192 -48.99 -2.34 -13.31
C PRO A 192 -48.89 -3.70 -12.62
N HIS A 193 -49.22 -3.78 -11.32
CA HIS A 193 -49.23 -5.04 -10.58
C HIS A 193 -50.52 -5.82 -10.83
N ARG A 194 -51.65 -5.12 -10.95
CA ARG A 194 -52.98 -5.71 -11.20
C ARG A 194 -53.43 -5.71 -12.66
N ASN A 195 -52.73 -4.99 -13.54
CA ASN A 195 -53.11 -4.76 -14.94
C ASN A 195 -54.50 -4.11 -15.08
N GLU A 196 -54.80 -3.13 -14.22
CA GLU A 196 -56.08 -2.42 -14.18
C GLU A 196 -55.90 -0.94 -14.58
N LYS A 197 -56.85 -0.39 -15.35
CA LYS A 197 -57.01 1.06 -15.57
C LYS A 197 -58.04 1.60 -14.58
N LEU A 198 -57.70 2.66 -13.87
CA LEU A 198 -58.47 3.20 -12.74
C LEU A 198 -58.86 4.66 -12.98
N THR A 199 -59.99 5.08 -12.38
CA THR A 199 -60.32 6.51 -12.20
C THR A 199 -59.38 7.13 -11.17
N VAL A 200 -59.27 8.46 -11.15
CA VAL A 200 -58.40 9.16 -10.19
C VAL A 200 -58.82 8.87 -8.74
N ASP A 201 -60.13 8.81 -8.45
CA ASP A 201 -60.64 8.41 -7.13
C ASP A 201 -60.15 7.02 -6.70
N SER A 202 -60.23 6.05 -7.62
CA SER A 202 -59.81 4.66 -7.38
C SER A 202 -58.29 4.52 -7.26
N ALA A 203 -57.54 5.38 -7.96
CA ALA A 203 -56.08 5.41 -7.89
C ALA A 203 -55.57 5.98 -6.57
N VAL A 204 -56.20 7.04 -6.05
CA VAL A 204 -55.86 7.59 -4.72
C VAL A 204 -56.23 6.61 -3.61
N ALA A 205 -57.36 5.89 -3.73
CA ALA A 205 -57.73 4.84 -2.79
C ALA A 205 -56.77 3.61 -2.78
N ARG A 206 -55.77 3.58 -3.67
CA ARG A 206 -54.73 2.55 -3.77
C ARG A 206 -53.30 3.11 -3.68
N ASP A 207 -53.12 4.35 -3.24
CA ASP A 207 -51.82 5.03 -3.12
C ASP A 207 -50.96 5.05 -4.40
N LEU A 208 -51.63 5.08 -5.57
CA LEU A 208 -51.04 5.22 -6.91
C LEU A 208 -50.88 6.69 -7.35
N ILE A 209 -51.28 7.63 -6.50
CA ILE A 209 -51.15 9.08 -6.65
C ILE A 209 -50.74 9.66 -5.29
N ASP A 210 -49.73 10.52 -5.25
CA ASP A 210 -49.37 11.26 -4.05
C ASP A 210 -50.35 12.43 -3.81
N PHE A 211 -50.54 12.82 -2.54
CA PHE A 211 -51.54 13.81 -2.14
C PHE A 211 -51.43 15.15 -2.88
N ASP A 212 -50.20 15.65 -3.05
CA ASP A 212 -49.92 16.95 -3.69
C ASP A 212 -50.24 16.95 -5.20
N ASP A 213 -50.01 15.81 -5.87
CA ASP A 213 -50.14 15.66 -7.33
C ASP A 213 -51.63 15.48 -7.76
N ARG A 214 -52.52 15.21 -6.80
CA ARG A 214 -53.91 14.78 -6.99
C ARG A 214 -54.76 15.73 -7.84
N GLN A 215 -54.72 17.03 -7.55
CA GLN A 215 -55.56 18.03 -8.23
C GLN A 215 -55.16 18.22 -9.70
N GLN A 216 -53.87 18.12 -9.99
CA GLN A 216 -53.33 18.20 -11.35
C GLN A 216 -53.78 16.98 -12.18
N ILE A 217 -53.78 15.79 -11.57
CA ILE A 217 -54.20 14.55 -12.23
C ILE A 217 -55.72 14.47 -12.46
N TYR A 218 -56.56 14.99 -11.54
CA TYR A 218 -58.00 15.19 -11.83
C TYR A 218 -58.22 16.14 -13.03
N THR A 219 -57.40 17.18 -13.16
CA THR A 219 -57.46 18.10 -14.31
C THR A 219 -57.06 17.40 -15.61
N ALA A 220 -56.11 16.45 -15.56
CA ALA A 220 -55.74 15.62 -16.71
C ALA A 220 -56.80 14.58 -17.10
N GLU A 221 -57.53 14.00 -16.14
CA GLU A 221 -58.64 13.07 -16.41
C GLU A 221 -59.76 13.72 -17.25
N LYS A 222 -59.97 15.04 -17.09
CA LYS A 222 -60.92 15.83 -17.91
C LYS A 222 -60.59 15.86 -19.39
N ALA A 223 -59.36 15.52 -19.80
CA ALA A 223 -59.04 15.33 -21.22
C ALA A 223 -59.77 14.12 -21.87
N ILE A 224 -60.34 13.22 -21.07
CA ILE A 224 -61.22 12.13 -21.54
C ILE A 224 -62.68 12.44 -21.26
N THR A 225 -63.04 12.92 -20.06
CA THR A 225 -64.45 13.14 -19.69
C THR A 225 -65.05 14.41 -20.29
N GLY A 226 -64.19 15.34 -20.73
CA GLY A 226 -64.55 16.68 -21.18
C GLY A 226 -64.34 17.72 -20.08
N PHE A 227 -64.13 18.97 -20.49
CA PHE A 227 -64.09 20.11 -19.59
C PHE A 227 -65.45 20.79 -19.62
N ASP A 228 -66.10 20.95 -18.47
CA ASP A 228 -67.35 21.71 -18.38
C ASP A 228 -67.04 23.21 -18.55
N ASP A 229 -67.53 23.81 -19.64
CA ASP A 229 -67.41 25.24 -19.88
C ASP A 229 -68.49 26.00 -19.09
N PRO A 230 -68.12 26.83 -18.08
CA PRO A 230 -69.09 27.54 -17.25
C PRO A 230 -69.98 28.52 -18.04
N PHE A 231 -69.55 28.96 -19.22
CA PHE A 231 -70.27 29.94 -20.03
C PHE A 231 -71.27 29.32 -21.01
N SER A 232 -71.00 28.11 -21.51
CA SER A 232 -71.90 27.43 -22.46
C SER A 232 -72.67 26.25 -21.87
N GLY A 233 -72.30 25.76 -20.68
CA GLY A 233 -72.90 24.59 -20.03
C GLY A 233 -72.66 23.28 -20.80
N LYS A 234 -71.68 23.26 -21.70
CA LYS A 234 -71.30 22.10 -22.52
C LYS A 234 -69.95 21.55 -22.10
N THR A 235 -69.81 20.23 -22.19
CA THR A 235 -68.52 19.54 -22.13
C THR A 235 -67.73 19.85 -23.42
N VAL A 236 -66.63 20.58 -23.32
CA VAL A 236 -65.75 20.93 -24.45
C VAL A 236 -64.52 20.01 -24.52
N PRO A 237 -63.96 19.75 -25.72
CA PRO A 237 -62.72 19.00 -25.89
C PRO A 237 -61.50 19.78 -25.38
N LEU A 238 -60.41 19.06 -25.13
CA LEU A 238 -59.16 19.61 -24.58
C LEU A 238 -58.60 20.82 -25.37
N SER A 239 -58.69 20.81 -26.71
CA SER A 239 -58.21 21.93 -27.55
C SER A 239 -59.03 23.21 -27.38
N GLU A 240 -60.34 23.09 -27.18
CA GLU A 240 -61.24 24.20 -26.91
C GLU A 240 -61.09 24.69 -25.45
N ALA A 241 -60.85 23.77 -24.51
CA ALA A 241 -60.51 24.11 -23.12
C ALA A 241 -59.24 24.97 -23.03
N ILE A 242 -58.20 24.67 -23.83
CA ILE A 242 -56.99 25.52 -23.95
C ILE A 242 -57.35 26.91 -24.50
N LYS A 243 -58.15 27.00 -25.57
CA LYS A 243 -58.59 28.30 -26.13
C LYS A 243 -59.41 29.14 -25.16
N LYS A 244 -60.21 28.49 -24.30
CA LYS A 244 -61.05 29.11 -23.27
C LYS A 244 -60.32 29.36 -21.94
N ASN A 245 -59.02 29.05 -21.86
CA ASN A 245 -58.19 29.13 -20.64
C ASN A 245 -58.79 28.35 -19.45
N LEU A 246 -59.47 27.22 -19.72
CA LEU A 246 -59.96 26.29 -18.69
C LEU A 246 -58.86 25.33 -18.19
N ILE A 247 -57.73 25.29 -18.88
CA ILE A 247 -56.52 24.53 -18.54
C ILE A 247 -55.29 25.32 -19.04
N ASP A 248 -54.18 25.24 -18.30
CA ASP A 248 -52.91 25.85 -18.70
C ASP A 248 -52.42 25.29 -20.03
N ARG A 249 -51.94 26.18 -20.91
CA ARG A 249 -51.50 25.82 -22.26
C ARG A 249 -50.40 24.75 -22.27
N GLU A 250 -49.47 24.78 -21.33
CA GLU A 250 -48.38 23.80 -21.23
C GLU A 250 -48.88 22.39 -20.85
N ILE A 251 -49.80 22.31 -19.87
CA ILE A 251 -50.42 21.05 -19.48
C ILE A 251 -51.26 20.54 -20.66
N GLY A 252 -52.11 21.38 -21.24
CA GLY A 252 -52.96 21.00 -22.38
C GLY A 252 -52.18 20.48 -23.59
N LEU A 253 -51.03 21.07 -23.92
CA LEU A 253 -50.13 20.56 -24.98
C LEU A 253 -49.54 19.20 -24.62
N ARG A 254 -49.09 19.00 -23.37
CA ARG A 254 -48.58 17.71 -22.88
C ARG A 254 -49.62 16.59 -22.97
N LEU A 255 -50.87 16.89 -22.61
CA LEU A 255 -51.98 15.93 -22.70
C LEU A 255 -52.33 15.61 -24.17
N LEU A 256 -52.36 16.61 -25.06
CA LEU A 256 -52.55 16.40 -26.51
C LEU A 256 -51.42 15.54 -27.11
N GLU A 257 -50.16 15.79 -26.73
CA GLU A 257 -49.01 15.00 -27.16
C GLU A 257 -49.12 13.52 -26.72
N ALA A 258 -49.54 13.29 -25.47
CA ALA A 258 -49.76 11.95 -24.94
C ALA A 258 -50.90 11.21 -25.67
N GLN A 259 -52.03 11.87 -25.92
CA GLN A 259 -53.13 11.32 -26.71
C GLN A 259 -52.69 10.96 -28.13
N ILE A 260 -52.02 11.90 -28.82
CA ILE A 260 -51.55 11.74 -30.19
C ILE A 260 -50.62 10.53 -30.35
N ALA A 261 -49.69 10.34 -29.42
CA ALA A 261 -48.81 9.18 -29.42
C ALA A 261 -49.57 7.87 -29.12
N SER A 262 -50.65 7.95 -28.34
CA SER A 262 -51.47 6.80 -27.91
C SER A 262 -52.56 6.41 -28.91
N GLY A 263 -52.67 7.08 -30.06
CA GLY A 263 -53.48 6.66 -31.20
C GLY A 263 -54.18 7.79 -31.95
N GLY A 264 -54.38 8.94 -31.32
CA GLY A 264 -55.17 10.02 -31.93
C GLY A 264 -55.56 11.10 -30.95
N VAL A 265 -56.74 11.70 -31.13
CA VAL A 265 -57.28 12.74 -30.25
C VAL A 265 -58.56 12.21 -29.61
N VAL A 266 -58.72 12.34 -28.30
CA VAL A 266 -59.95 11.86 -27.65
C VAL A 266 -61.10 12.82 -27.94
N ASP A 267 -62.23 12.29 -28.39
CA ASP A 267 -63.53 12.96 -28.37
C ASP A 267 -64.24 12.61 -27.05
N PRO A 268 -64.46 13.58 -26.13
CA PRO A 268 -65.09 13.29 -24.84
C PRO A 268 -66.55 12.85 -24.92
N VAL A 269 -67.27 13.23 -25.98
CA VAL A 269 -68.71 12.95 -26.11
C VAL A 269 -68.92 11.49 -26.45
N THR A 270 -68.20 11.01 -27.47
CA THR A 270 -68.21 9.62 -27.95
C THR A 270 -67.27 8.70 -27.16
N SER A 271 -66.32 9.26 -26.41
CA SER A 271 -65.36 8.54 -25.57
C SER A 271 -64.45 7.57 -26.35
N VAL A 272 -64.01 7.96 -27.55
CA VAL A 272 -63.04 7.24 -28.40
C VAL A 272 -61.90 8.14 -28.85
N PHE A 273 -60.77 7.56 -29.26
CA PHE A 273 -59.74 8.27 -30.00
C PHE A 273 -60.12 8.35 -31.48
N LEU A 274 -59.92 9.52 -32.08
CA LEU A 274 -60.07 9.78 -33.50
C LEU A 274 -58.71 9.98 -34.17
N PRO A 275 -58.50 9.45 -35.40
CA PRO A 275 -57.35 9.78 -36.24
C PRO A 275 -57.13 11.29 -36.38
N LYS A 276 -55.86 11.71 -36.55
CA LYS A 276 -55.43 13.11 -36.55
C LYS A 276 -56.16 13.98 -37.59
N ASP A 277 -56.33 13.43 -38.78
CA ASP A 277 -57.04 14.00 -39.92
C ASP A 277 -58.55 14.14 -39.66
N VAL A 278 -59.19 13.11 -39.10
CA VAL A 278 -60.61 13.14 -38.71
C VAL A 278 -60.85 14.14 -37.58
N ALA A 279 -59.95 14.20 -36.59
CA ALA A 279 -60.01 15.15 -35.48
C ALA A 279 -59.85 16.61 -35.96
N LEU A 280 -58.96 16.86 -36.94
CA LEU A 280 -58.82 18.18 -37.59
C LEU A 280 -60.06 18.55 -38.42
N ALA A 281 -60.64 17.61 -39.16
CA ALA A 281 -61.85 17.85 -39.95
C ALA A 281 -63.06 18.19 -39.06
N ARG A 282 -63.14 17.59 -37.87
CA ARG A 282 -64.18 17.85 -36.85
C ARG A 282 -63.89 19.06 -35.95
N GLY A 283 -62.74 19.71 -36.08
CA GLY A 283 -62.34 20.84 -35.23
C GLY A 283 -61.98 20.45 -33.78
N LEU A 284 -61.79 19.16 -33.49
CA LEU A 284 -61.40 18.65 -32.17
C LEU A 284 -59.94 18.94 -31.81
N VAL A 285 -59.11 19.28 -32.81
CA VAL A 285 -57.83 19.95 -32.60
C VAL A 285 -57.76 21.18 -33.48
N ASP A 286 -57.25 22.26 -32.91
CA ASP A 286 -57.02 23.50 -33.61
C ASP A 286 -55.85 23.41 -34.60
N ARG A 287 -55.94 24.10 -35.73
CA ARG A 287 -54.87 24.07 -36.75
C ARG A 287 -53.54 24.64 -36.24
N ASP A 288 -53.59 25.64 -35.37
CA ASP A 288 -52.39 26.26 -34.81
C ASP A 288 -51.73 25.37 -33.73
N LEU A 289 -52.54 24.77 -32.84
CA LEU A 289 -52.05 23.76 -31.89
C LEU A 289 -51.46 22.54 -32.62
N TYR A 290 -52.14 22.04 -33.65
CA TYR A 290 -51.64 20.94 -34.47
C TYR A 290 -50.33 21.30 -35.19
N ARG A 291 -50.17 22.55 -35.64
CA ARG A 291 -48.90 23.00 -36.22
C ARG A 291 -47.79 23.02 -35.18
N SER A 292 -48.02 23.57 -33.98
CA SER A 292 -47.01 23.57 -32.91
C SER A 292 -46.60 22.15 -32.47
N LEU A 293 -47.53 21.19 -32.45
CA LEU A 293 -47.24 19.80 -32.11
C LEU A 293 -46.46 19.03 -33.20
N ASN A 294 -46.31 19.57 -34.42
CA ASN A 294 -45.62 18.91 -35.54
C ASN A 294 -44.45 19.73 -36.14
N ASP A 295 -44.18 20.97 -35.73
CA ASP A 295 -42.97 21.69 -36.17
C ASP A 295 -41.73 21.06 -35.51
N PRO A 296 -40.65 20.70 -36.23
CA PRO A 296 -39.46 20.08 -35.64
C PRO A 296 -38.58 21.05 -34.81
N ARG A 297 -38.80 22.37 -34.91
CA ARG A 297 -38.06 23.42 -34.17
C ARG A 297 -38.83 23.89 -32.93
N ASP A 298 -40.14 24.00 -33.05
CA ASP A 298 -41.07 24.20 -31.92
C ASP A 298 -41.72 22.87 -31.47
N GLY A 299 -41.03 21.75 -31.73
CA GLY A 299 -41.45 20.40 -31.39
C GLY A 299 -41.35 20.23 -29.88
N GLN A 300 -42.30 20.83 -29.18
CA GLN A 300 -42.19 21.19 -27.79
C GLN A 300 -42.19 19.90 -26.98
N LYS A 301 -41.00 19.51 -26.55
CA LYS A 301 -40.76 18.32 -25.74
C LYS A 301 -41.34 18.58 -24.35
N ASN A 302 -42.62 18.26 -24.16
CA ASN A 302 -43.39 18.64 -22.97
C ASN A 302 -43.16 17.70 -21.77
N PHE A 303 -42.38 16.64 -21.97
CA PHE A 303 -41.98 15.67 -20.96
C PHE A 303 -40.52 15.85 -20.56
N VAL A 304 -40.16 15.39 -19.36
CA VAL A 304 -38.78 15.38 -18.86
C VAL A 304 -38.33 13.93 -18.71
N ASP A 305 -37.13 13.64 -19.20
CA ASP A 305 -36.49 12.33 -19.04
C ASP A 305 -36.16 12.06 -17.57
N PRO A 306 -36.71 10.99 -16.94
CA PRO A 306 -36.45 10.66 -15.55
C PRO A 306 -34.98 10.47 -15.16
N VAL A 307 -34.13 10.09 -16.13
CA VAL A 307 -32.72 9.75 -15.92
C VAL A 307 -31.82 10.94 -16.27
N THR A 308 -32.06 11.59 -17.41
CA THR A 308 -31.19 12.66 -17.93
C THR A 308 -31.63 14.08 -17.60
N LYS A 309 -32.85 14.26 -17.07
CA LYS A 309 -33.50 15.56 -16.81
C LYS A 309 -33.62 16.49 -18.03
N LYS A 310 -33.39 15.97 -19.24
CA LYS A 310 -33.57 16.72 -20.50
C LYS A 310 -35.04 16.68 -20.91
N LYS A 311 -35.50 17.74 -21.57
CA LYS A 311 -36.81 17.72 -22.25
C LYS A 311 -36.79 16.67 -23.36
N VAL A 312 -37.81 15.81 -23.40
CA VAL A 312 -38.04 14.71 -24.37
C VAL A 312 -39.51 14.71 -24.82
N SER A 313 -39.81 14.06 -25.96
CA SER A 313 -41.20 13.82 -26.34
C SER A 313 -41.74 12.54 -25.69
N TYR A 314 -43.06 12.44 -25.56
CA TYR A 314 -43.71 11.23 -25.04
C TYR A 314 -43.46 10.01 -25.94
N MET A 315 -43.35 10.23 -27.26
CA MET A 315 -43.01 9.18 -28.23
C MET A 315 -41.60 8.63 -27.97
N GLN A 316 -40.61 9.49 -27.72
CA GLN A 316 -39.24 9.08 -27.36
C GLN A 316 -39.16 8.31 -26.03
N LEU A 317 -40.06 8.61 -25.08
CA LEU A 317 -40.17 7.83 -23.85
C LEU A 317 -40.80 6.45 -24.11
N ARG A 318 -41.84 6.35 -24.95
CA ARG A 318 -42.48 5.08 -25.33
C ARG A 318 -41.53 4.16 -26.11
N GLU A 319 -40.71 4.69 -27.01
CA GLU A 319 -39.67 3.94 -27.73
C GLU A 319 -38.61 3.32 -26.80
N ARG A 320 -38.42 3.88 -25.61
CA ARG A 320 -37.50 3.37 -24.56
C ARG A 320 -38.16 2.43 -23.56
N CYS A 321 -39.46 2.19 -23.68
CA CYS A 321 -40.17 1.25 -22.82
C CYS A 321 -40.04 -0.20 -23.31
N ARG A 322 -40.07 -1.14 -22.37
CA ARG A 322 -40.20 -2.57 -22.62
C ARG A 322 -41.67 -2.94 -22.55
N ILE A 323 -42.11 -3.87 -23.40
CA ILE A 323 -43.46 -4.45 -23.33
C ILE A 323 -43.38 -5.69 -22.43
N GLU A 324 -44.19 -5.73 -21.37
CA GLU A 324 -44.26 -6.89 -20.46
C GLU A 324 -44.98 -8.07 -21.17
N PRO A 325 -44.33 -9.24 -21.35
CA PRO A 325 -44.87 -10.33 -22.17
C PRO A 325 -46.23 -10.89 -21.70
N HIS A 326 -46.53 -10.81 -20.40
CA HIS A 326 -47.72 -11.40 -19.80
C HIS A 326 -48.94 -10.47 -19.80
N THR A 327 -48.73 -9.16 -19.81
CA THR A 327 -49.79 -8.14 -19.64
C THR A 327 -49.95 -7.23 -20.85
N GLY A 328 -48.94 -7.15 -21.72
CA GLY A 328 -48.85 -6.15 -22.79
C GLY A 328 -48.54 -4.73 -22.30
N LEU A 329 -48.26 -4.54 -21.00
CA LEU A 329 -48.03 -3.21 -20.43
C LEU A 329 -46.67 -2.63 -20.86
N LEU A 330 -46.68 -1.31 -21.09
CA LEU A 330 -45.52 -0.55 -21.53
C LEU A 330 -44.77 0.02 -20.32
N LEU A 331 -43.65 -0.58 -19.94
CA LEU A 331 -42.87 -0.23 -18.75
C LEU A 331 -41.58 0.51 -19.12
N LEU A 332 -41.35 1.70 -18.57
CA LEU A 332 -40.14 2.48 -18.82
C LEU A 332 -38.90 1.80 -18.24
N SER A 333 -37.90 1.52 -19.09
CA SER A 333 -36.65 0.88 -18.67
C SER A 333 -35.78 1.89 -17.91
N LEU A 334 -35.59 1.69 -16.62
CA LEU A 334 -34.74 2.53 -15.76
C LEU A 334 -33.43 1.82 -15.42
N GLN A 335 -32.30 2.48 -15.69
CA GLN A 335 -30.98 1.96 -15.33
C GLN A 335 -30.80 1.97 -13.80
N LYS A 336 -30.60 0.80 -13.19
CA LYS A 336 -30.20 0.70 -11.78
C LYS A 336 -28.74 1.11 -11.65
N ARG A 337 -28.49 2.40 -11.37
CA ARG A 337 -27.16 3.06 -11.24
C ARG A 337 -26.22 2.52 -10.13
N SER A 338 -26.43 1.31 -9.65
CA SER A 338 -25.73 0.71 -8.50
C SER A 338 -25.06 -0.61 -8.88
N MET A 339 -24.42 -0.65 -10.06
CA MET A 339 -23.40 -1.65 -10.36
C MET A 339 -22.02 -1.06 -10.02
N SER A 340 -21.23 -1.84 -9.28
CA SER A 340 -19.93 -1.43 -8.76
C SER A 340 -19.05 -2.65 -8.57
N PHE A 341 -17.77 -2.53 -8.92
CA PHE A 341 -16.78 -3.60 -8.78
C PHE A 341 -15.96 -3.43 -7.49
N GLN A 342 -15.46 -4.52 -6.91
CA GLN A 342 -14.66 -4.44 -5.67
C GLN A 342 -13.24 -3.93 -5.99
N GLY A 343 -12.93 -2.70 -5.58
CA GLY A 343 -11.59 -2.12 -5.61
C GLY A 343 -10.72 -2.54 -4.43
N ILE A 344 -9.63 -1.80 -4.19
CA ILE A 344 -8.59 -2.14 -3.21
C ILE A 344 -9.06 -2.03 -1.75
N ARG A 345 -9.96 -1.09 -1.43
CA ARG A 345 -10.53 -0.87 -0.09
C ARG A 345 -12.04 -0.66 -0.10
N GLN A 346 -12.60 -0.08 -1.17
CA GLN A 346 -14.03 0.19 -1.32
C GLN A 346 -14.52 -0.24 -2.73
N PRO A 347 -15.84 -0.44 -2.92
CA PRO A 347 -16.40 -0.67 -4.24
C PRO A 347 -16.32 0.58 -5.14
N VAL A 348 -15.96 0.38 -6.40
CA VAL A 348 -15.79 1.40 -7.45
C VAL A 348 -17.02 1.40 -8.35
N THR A 349 -17.64 2.55 -8.58
CA THR A 349 -18.83 2.65 -9.44
C THR A 349 -18.48 2.48 -10.92
N ILE A 350 -19.41 1.98 -11.73
CA ILE A 350 -19.18 1.90 -13.19
C ILE A 350 -18.98 3.29 -13.82
N SER A 351 -19.66 4.34 -13.33
CA SER A 351 -19.42 5.72 -13.76
C SER A 351 -17.95 6.12 -13.56
N GLU A 352 -17.40 5.85 -12.38
CA GLU A 352 -16.00 6.15 -12.08
C GLU A 352 -15.02 5.34 -12.95
N LEU A 353 -15.33 4.07 -13.27
CA LEU A 353 -14.52 3.27 -14.19
C LEU A 353 -14.54 3.83 -15.64
N VAL A 354 -15.60 4.53 -16.05
CA VAL A 354 -15.67 5.23 -17.34
C VAL A 354 -14.91 6.57 -17.28
N ASP A 355 -15.09 7.33 -16.21
CA ASP A 355 -14.42 8.63 -16.00
C ASP A 355 -12.89 8.47 -15.81
N SER A 356 -12.47 7.32 -15.27
CA SER A 356 -11.06 6.88 -15.22
C SER A 356 -10.57 6.16 -16.49
N GLY A 357 -11.38 6.09 -17.55
CA GLY A 357 -10.99 5.56 -18.87
C GLY A 357 -10.73 4.05 -18.93
N ILE A 358 -11.09 3.31 -17.88
CA ILE A 358 -10.87 1.85 -17.76
C ILE A 358 -11.96 1.08 -18.54
N LEU A 359 -13.22 1.54 -18.45
CA LEU A 359 -14.35 1.03 -19.22
C LEU A 359 -14.77 2.00 -20.31
N ARG A 360 -15.22 1.47 -21.45
CA ARG A 360 -15.81 2.26 -22.53
C ARG A 360 -17.33 2.37 -22.30
N PRO A 361 -17.98 3.49 -22.66
CA PRO A 361 -19.43 3.62 -22.56
C PRO A 361 -20.21 2.52 -23.31
N SER A 362 -19.66 1.98 -24.42
CA SER A 362 -20.25 0.84 -25.13
C SER A 362 -20.29 -0.42 -24.25
N THR A 363 -19.17 -0.80 -23.65
CA THR A 363 -19.09 -1.97 -22.75
C THR A 363 -19.99 -1.83 -21.52
N VAL A 364 -20.26 -0.60 -21.06
CA VAL A 364 -21.25 -0.37 -19.98
C VAL A 364 -22.67 -0.65 -20.46
N ASN A 365 -23.04 -0.18 -21.66
CA ASN A 365 -24.36 -0.47 -22.24
C ASN A 365 -24.55 -1.97 -22.54
N GLU A 366 -23.50 -2.66 -22.98
CA GLU A 366 -23.47 -4.11 -23.19
C GLU A 366 -23.68 -4.88 -21.86
N LEU A 367 -23.03 -4.44 -20.77
CA LEU A 367 -23.19 -5.01 -19.44
C LEU A 367 -24.58 -4.73 -18.85
N GLU A 368 -25.10 -3.50 -18.97
CA GLU A 368 -26.44 -3.12 -18.52
C GLU A 368 -27.57 -3.82 -19.30
N SER A 369 -27.34 -4.11 -20.58
CA SER A 369 -28.28 -4.89 -21.40
C SER A 369 -28.17 -6.41 -21.17
N GLY A 370 -27.13 -6.86 -20.48
CA GLY A 370 -26.87 -8.28 -20.18
C GLY A 370 -26.29 -9.07 -21.37
N GLN A 371 -25.67 -8.39 -22.34
CA GLN A 371 -24.99 -9.03 -23.47
C GLN A 371 -23.62 -9.61 -23.07
N ILE A 372 -22.92 -8.95 -22.15
CA ILE A 372 -21.68 -9.42 -21.53
C ILE A 372 -21.90 -9.66 -20.04
N SER A 373 -21.17 -10.61 -19.46
CA SER A 373 -21.35 -10.96 -18.05
C SER A 373 -20.57 -10.03 -17.11
N TYR A 374 -21.06 -9.85 -15.88
CA TYR A 374 -20.38 -9.05 -14.85
C TYR A 374 -18.99 -9.61 -14.53
N ASP A 375 -18.85 -10.92 -14.42
CA ASP A 375 -17.58 -11.57 -14.09
C ASP A 375 -16.54 -11.46 -15.22
N GLU A 376 -16.97 -11.53 -16.48
CA GLU A 376 -16.12 -11.33 -17.66
C GLU A 376 -15.58 -9.90 -17.76
N VAL A 377 -16.42 -8.90 -17.50
CA VAL A 377 -15.97 -7.51 -17.39
C VAL A 377 -14.99 -7.36 -16.22
N GLY A 378 -15.32 -7.94 -15.07
CA GLY A 378 -14.49 -7.90 -13.86
C GLY A 378 -13.10 -8.51 -14.06
N GLU A 379 -12.99 -9.68 -14.70
CA GLU A 379 -11.71 -10.32 -14.99
C GLU A 379 -10.88 -9.49 -15.99
N ARG A 380 -11.52 -8.88 -17.00
CA ARG A 380 -10.84 -8.00 -17.97
C ARG A 380 -10.22 -6.75 -17.35
N ILE A 381 -10.82 -6.19 -16.29
CA ILE A 381 -10.34 -4.96 -15.62
C ILE A 381 -9.70 -5.21 -14.25
N LYS A 382 -9.47 -6.48 -13.89
CA LYS A 382 -8.96 -6.95 -12.59
C LYS A 382 -7.68 -6.25 -12.14
N GLU A 383 -6.74 -6.05 -13.08
CA GLU A 383 -5.48 -5.35 -12.82
C GLU A 383 -5.70 -3.87 -12.47
N PHE A 384 -6.74 -3.23 -13.01
CA PHE A 384 -7.11 -1.87 -12.63
C PHE A 384 -7.88 -1.83 -11.31
N LEU A 385 -8.72 -2.82 -11.00
CA LEU A 385 -9.48 -2.85 -9.74
C LEU A 385 -8.59 -3.07 -8.51
N GLN A 386 -7.66 -4.02 -8.57
CA GLN A 386 -6.89 -4.48 -7.39
C GLN A 386 -5.36 -4.55 -7.62
N GLY A 387 -4.89 -4.30 -8.84
CA GLY A 387 -3.49 -4.50 -9.23
C GLY A 387 -3.21 -5.90 -9.78
N SER A 388 -2.17 -6.03 -10.60
CA SER A 388 -1.53 -7.32 -10.88
C SER A 388 -0.70 -7.77 -9.67
N SER A 389 -0.31 -9.05 -9.61
CA SER A 389 0.42 -9.59 -8.45
C SER A 389 1.69 -8.78 -8.16
N CYS A 390 1.82 -8.31 -6.93
CA CYS A 390 3.08 -7.91 -6.34
C CYS A 390 4.00 -9.12 -6.11
N ILE A 391 5.24 -8.88 -5.68
CA ILE A 391 6.12 -9.92 -5.14
C ILE A 391 5.50 -10.40 -3.81
N ALA A 392 4.77 -11.50 -3.86
CA ALA A 392 3.90 -11.97 -2.79
C ALA A 392 4.67 -12.73 -1.69
N GLY A 393 5.80 -13.33 -2.06
CA GLY A 393 6.53 -14.23 -1.19
C GLY A 393 7.84 -14.70 -1.81
N ILE A 394 8.45 -15.68 -1.15
CA ILE A 394 9.70 -16.30 -1.56
C ILE A 394 9.46 -17.78 -1.83
N TYR A 395 10.05 -18.29 -2.89
CA TYR A 395 10.10 -19.72 -3.18
C TYR A 395 11.49 -20.24 -2.85
N SER A 396 11.61 -21.06 -1.80
CA SER A 396 12.89 -21.70 -1.47
C SER A 396 13.15 -22.84 -2.46
N GLU A 397 14.11 -22.65 -3.36
CA GLU A 397 14.45 -23.69 -4.34
C GLU A 397 15.03 -24.95 -3.68
N THR A 398 15.61 -24.82 -2.48
CA THR A 398 16.22 -25.94 -1.74
C THR A 398 15.16 -26.81 -1.08
N THR A 399 14.17 -26.21 -0.41
CA THR A 399 13.09 -26.95 0.28
C THR A 399 11.88 -27.20 -0.61
N LYS A 400 11.80 -26.54 -1.78
CA LYS A 400 10.64 -26.49 -2.69
C LYS A 400 9.36 -25.92 -2.05
N GLN A 401 9.50 -25.11 -1.00
CA GLN A 401 8.39 -24.51 -0.25
C GLN A 401 8.17 -23.04 -0.61
N LYS A 402 6.90 -22.65 -0.68
CA LYS A 402 6.42 -21.26 -0.72
C LYS A 402 6.47 -20.70 0.71
N LEU A 403 7.04 -19.50 0.92
CA LEU A 403 7.24 -18.89 2.24
C LEU A 403 6.83 -17.41 2.21
N GLY A 404 6.21 -16.93 3.30
CA GLY A 404 5.99 -15.49 3.48
C GLY A 404 7.31 -14.72 3.62
N ILE A 405 7.35 -13.46 3.16
CA ILE A 405 8.60 -12.65 3.16
C ILE A 405 9.17 -12.50 4.59
N TYR A 406 8.29 -12.25 5.58
CA TYR A 406 8.66 -12.16 6.99
C TYR A 406 9.12 -13.52 7.59
N GLU A 407 8.63 -14.64 7.07
CA GLU A 407 9.06 -15.98 7.50
C GLU A 407 10.44 -16.33 6.92
N ALA A 408 10.64 -16.06 5.63
CA ALA A 408 11.94 -16.18 4.97
C ALA A 408 13.01 -15.31 5.66
N MET A 409 12.64 -14.14 6.20
CA MET A 409 13.51 -13.31 7.03
C MET A 409 13.88 -14.00 8.36
N LYS A 410 12.91 -14.62 9.05
CA LYS A 410 13.17 -15.39 10.29
C LYS A 410 14.09 -16.59 10.06
N ILE A 411 13.96 -17.24 8.90
CA ILE A 411 14.82 -18.36 8.47
C ILE A 411 16.21 -17.86 8.04
N GLY A 412 16.34 -16.58 7.68
CA GLY A 412 17.61 -15.96 7.26
C GLY A 412 17.88 -16.04 5.76
N LEU A 413 16.88 -16.37 4.95
CA LEU A 413 16.97 -16.34 3.48
C LEU A 413 17.08 -14.91 2.94
N VAL A 414 16.46 -13.94 3.62
CA VAL A 414 16.52 -12.51 3.28
C VAL A 414 16.97 -11.66 4.46
N ARG A 415 17.69 -10.58 4.15
CA ARG A 415 18.13 -9.59 5.15
C ARG A 415 16.93 -8.75 5.62
N PRO A 416 16.88 -8.31 6.89
CA PRO A 416 15.75 -7.52 7.39
C PRO A 416 15.47 -6.21 6.66
N GLY A 417 16.49 -5.60 6.03
CA GLY A 417 16.31 -4.45 5.13
C GLY A 417 15.44 -4.85 3.94
N THR A 418 15.95 -5.73 3.07
CA THR A 418 15.23 -6.24 1.88
C THR A 418 13.82 -6.77 2.19
N ALA A 419 13.65 -7.45 3.33
CA ALA A 419 12.34 -7.94 3.78
C ALA A 419 11.36 -6.79 4.05
N LEU A 420 11.78 -5.73 4.76
CA LEU A 420 10.97 -4.55 5.02
C LEU A 420 10.57 -3.86 3.70
N GLU A 421 11.50 -3.69 2.77
CA GLU A 421 11.27 -2.95 1.52
C GLU A 421 10.23 -3.64 0.63
N LEU A 422 10.30 -4.98 0.54
CA LEU A 422 9.30 -5.78 -0.16
C LEU A 422 7.94 -5.78 0.55
N LEU A 423 7.91 -5.80 1.88
CA LEU A 423 6.66 -5.69 2.65
C LEU A 423 6.03 -4.29 2.51
N GLU A 424 6.83 -3.23 2.46
CA GLU A 424 6.38 -1.86 2.17
C GLU A 424 5.78 -1.75 0.76
N ALA A 425 6.39 -2.41 -0.23
CA ALA A 425 5.82 -2.53 -1.58
C ALA A 425 4.47 -3.28 -1.59
N GLN A 426 4.31 -4.36 -0.81
CA GLN A 426 3.01 -5.03 -0.64
C GLN A 426 1.95 -4.09 -0.03
N ALA A 427 2.29 -3.40 1.07
CA ALA A 427 1.40 -2.45 1.72
C ALA A 427 0.96 -1.31 0.78
N ALA A 428 1.90 -0.76 0.01
CA ALA A 428 1.67 0.35 -0.92
C ALA A 428 0.99 -0.05 -2.24
N THR A 429 0.95 -1.34 -2.59
CA THR A 429 0.27 -1.84 -3.80
C THR A 429 -1.12 -2.40 -3.52
N GLY A 430 -1.46 -2.64 -2.25
CA GLY A 430 -2.84 -2.86 -1.81
C GLY A 430 -2.97 -3.72 -0.56
N PHE A 431 -2.19 -4.78 -0.41
CA PHE A 431 -2.41 -5.78 0.63
C PHE A 431 -1.11 -6.50 1.01
N MET A 432 -0.98 -6.84 2.29
CA MET A 432 -0.04 -7.86 2.73
C MET A 432 -0.50 -9.23 2.23
N VAL A 433 0.40 -10.01 1.65
CA VAL A 433 0.06 -11.29 1.03
C VAL A 433 0.64 -12.46 1.82
N ASP A 434 -0.21 -13.44 2.12
CA ASP A 434 0.21 -14.78 2.53
C ASP A 434 0.26 -15.69 1.27
N PRO A 435 1.45 -16.09 0.79
CA PRO A 435 1.59 -16.93 -0.39
C PRO A 435 1.22 -18.40 -0.16
N VAL A 436 1.07 -18.85 1.09
CA VAL A 436 0.68 -20.22 1.45
C VAL A 436 -0.85 -20.33 1.53
N SER A 437 -1.50 -19.36 2.17
CA SER A 437 -2.96 -19.34 2.31
C SER A 437 -3.70 -18.58 1.19
N ASN A 438 -2.97 -17.95 0.25
CA ASN A 438 -3.47 -17.03 -0.79
C ASN A 438 -4.37 -15.90 -0.21
N LEU A 439 -4.03 -15.41 0.99
CA LEU A 439 -4.77 -14.35 1.67
C LEU A 439 -4.18 -12.97 1.34
N ARG A 440 -5.06 -11.99 1.13
CA ARG A 440 -4.74 -10.57 0.94
C ARG A 440 -5.35 -9.81 2.11
N LEU A 441 -4.52 -9.17 2.93
CA LEU A 441 -4.94 -8.56 4.20
C LEU A 441 -4.42 -7.11 4.34
N PRO A 442 -5.19 -6.20 4.96
CA PRO A 442 -4.67 -4.93 5.47
C PRO A 442 -3.55 -5.15 6.50
N VAL A 443 -2.68 -4.16 6.71
CA VAL A 443 -1.50 -4.30 7.58
C VAL A 443 -1.88 -4.68 9.03
N GLU A 444 -2.96 -4.10 9.56
CA GLU A 444 -3.43 -4.38 10.92
C GLU A 444 -3.90 -5.83 11.11
N GLU A 445 -4.54 -6.43 10.09
CA GLU A 445 -4.98 -7.84 10.12
C GLU A 445 -3.81 -8.80 9.87
N ALA A 446 -2.87 -8.42 9.00
CA ALA A 446 -1.63 -9.17 8.78
C ALA A 446 -0.77 -9.24 10.05
N TYR A 447 -0.70 -8.15 10.83
CA TYR A 447 -0.06 -8.11 12.14
C TYR A 447 -0.74 -9.07 13.13
N LYS A 448 -2.06 -9.02 13.27
CA LYS A 448 -2.82 -9.93 14.17
C LYS A 448 -2.60 -11.41 13.85
N ARG A 449 -2.37 -11.75 12.58
CA ARG A 449 -2.11 -13.13 12.12
C ARG A 449 -0.63 -13.51 12.06
N GLY A 450 0.28 -12.59 12.41
CA GLY A 450 1.73 -12.87 12.48
C GLY A 450 2.48 -12.89 11.14
N LEU A 451 1.83 -12.51 10.03
CA LEU A 451 2.48 -12.26 8.73
C LEU A 451 3.49 -11.11 8.81
N VAL A 452 3.28 -10.19 9.76
CA VAL A 452 4.08 -8.97 9.96
C VAL A 452 4.53 -8.88 11.41
N GLY A 453 5.79 -8.52 11.64
CA GLY A 453 6.34 -8.25 12.96
C GLY A 453 6.01 -6.86 13.50
N ILE A 454 5.96 -6.72 14.83
CA ILE A 454 5.75 -5.41 15.48
C ILE A 454 6.81 -4.38 15.06
N GLU A 455 8.04 -4.84 14.80
CA GLU A 455 9.18 -4.07 14.29
C GLU A 455 8.94 -3.37 12.94
N PHE A 456 8.01 -3.87 12.13
CA PHE A 456 7.66 -3.28 10.83
C PHE A 456 6.27 -2.63 10.82
N LYS A 457 5.43 -2.88 11.83
CA LYS A 457 4.01 -2.48 11.85
C LYS A 457 3.80 -0.99 11.53
N GLU A 458 4.50 -0.09 12.22
CA GLU A 458 4.35 1.36 12.05
C GLU A 458 4.77 1.83 10.65
N LYS A 459 5.87 1.28 10.13
CA LYS A 459 6.36 1.60 8.77
C LYS A 459 5.40 1.10 7.69
N LEU A 460 4.84 -0.10 7.88
CA LEU A 460 3.87 -0.68 6.95
C LEU A 460 2.54 0.06 6.99
N LEU A 461 2.07 0.51 8.15
CA LEU A 461 0.93 1.43 8.24
C LEU A 461 1.23 2.77 7.54
N SER A 462 2.47 3.26 7.60
CA SER A 462 2.88 4.44 6.84
C SER A 462 2.85 4.21 5.32
N ALA A 463 3.28 3.04 4.85
CA ALA A 463 3.27 2.66 3.44
C ALA A 463 1.85 2.33 2.92
N GLU A 464 0.95 1.79 3.75
CA GLU A 464 -0.45 1.53 3.42
C GLU A 464 -1.23 2.83 3.08
N ARG A 465 -0.76 3.99 3.58
CA ARG A 465 -1.26 5.32 3.17
C ARG A 465 -1.00 5.66 1.71
N ALA A 466 -0.13 4.94 1.00
CA ALA A 466 -0.05 5.03 -0.46
C ALA A 466 -1.30 4.50 -1.17
N VAL A 467 -2.14 3.73 -0.45
CA VAL A 467 -3.41 3.16 -0.94
C VAL A 467 -4.61 3.91 -0.37
N THR A 468 -4.61 4.21 0.93
CA THR A 468 -5.72 4.92 1.61
C THR A 468 -5.59 6.44 1.57
N GLY A 469 -4.45 6.94 1.10
CA GLY A 469 -4.08 8.34 1.03
C GLY A 469 -3.42 8.89 2.30
N TYR A 470 -2.63 9.95 2.12
CA TYR A 470 -1.98 10.69 3.20
C TYR A 470 -2.86 11.85 3.62
N ASN A 471 -2.95 12.13 4.92
CA ASN A 471 -3.64 13.32 5.41
C ASN A 471 -2.71 14.53 5.33
N ASP A 472 -3.12 15.56 4.60
CA ASP A 472 -2.39 16.82 4.46
C ASP A 472 -2.57 17.71 5.73
N PRO A 473 -1.52 17.99 6.52
CA PRO A 473 -1.66 18.76 7.76
C PRO A 473 -2.18 20.19 7.55
N GLU A 474 -1.99 20.76 6.36
CA GLU A 474 -2.39 22.14 6.03
C GLU A 474 -3.87 22.26 5.68
N THR A 475 -4.44 21.26 4.99
CA THR A 475 -5.82 21.32 4.46
C THR A 475 -6.78 20.31 5.09
N GLY A 476 -6.28 19.32 5.83
CA GLY A 476 -7.06 18.22 6.39
C GLY A 476 -7.62 17.23 5.36
N ASN A 477 -7.19 17.34 4.10
CA ASN A 477 -7.67 16.50 3.00
C ASN A 477 -6.76 15.28 2.76
N THR A 478 -7.37 14.21 2.28
CA THR A 478 -6.65 13.03 1.76
C THR A 478 -6.02 13.34 0.40
N ILE A 479 -4.69 13.22 0.32
CA ILE A 479 -3.86 13.43 -0.87
C ILE A 479 -3.12 12.14 -1.29
N SER A 480 -2.66 12.08 -2.54
CA SER A 480 -1.96 10.90 -3.07
C SER A 480 -0.50 10.80 -2.61
N LEU A 481 0.11 9.62 -2.83
CA LEU A 481 1.53 9.36 -2.58
C LEU A 481 2.45 10.40 -3.25
N PHE A 482 2.20 10.73 -4.52
CA PHE A 482 2.96 11.74 -5.27
C PHE A 482 2.79 13.15 -4.67
N GLN A 483 1.57 13.52 -4.30
CA GLN A 483 1.29 14.82 -3.68
C GLN A 483 1.94 14.95 -2.31
N ALA A 484 1.91 13.88 -1.50
CA ALA A 484 2.55 13.81 -0.19
C ALA A 484 4.09 13.87 -0.29
N MET A 485 4.68 13.27 -1.32
CA MET A 485 6.11 13.37 -1.62
C MET A 485 6.51 14.81 -2.02
N ASN A 486 5.70 15.49 -2.84
CA ASN A 486 5.95 16.88 -3.24
C ASN A 486 5.76 17.88 -2.09
N LYS A 487 4.92 17.54 -1.10
CA LYS A 487 4.77 18.27 0.18
C LYS A 487 5.77 17.84 1.27
N GLU A 488 6.74 17.00 0.95
CA GLU A 488 7.77 16.49 1.87
C GLU A 488 7.22 15.77 3.13
N LEU A 489 5.97 15.29 3.09
CA LEU A 489 5.39 14.42 4.12
C LEU A 489 6.02 13.01 4.11
N ILE A 490 6.77 12.70 3.04
CA ILE A 490 7.43 11.42 2.77
C ILE A 490 8.78 11.73 2.13
N GLU A 491 9.84 11.04 2.55
CA GLU A 491 11.16 11.14 1.90
C GLU A 491 11.09 10.73 0.42
N LYS A 492 11.70 11.51 -0.48
CA LYS A 492 11.61 11.30 -1.94
C LYS A 492 12.02 9.89 -2.37
N GLY A 493 13.13 9.36 -1.85
CA GLY A 493 13.58 7.99 -2.18
C GLY A 493 12.58 6.90 -1.77
N HIS A 494 11.90 7.07 -0.63
CA HIS A 494 10.83 6.15 -0.22
C HIS A 494 9.59 6.31 -1.11
N GLY A 495 9.18 7.55 -1.42
CA GLY A 495 8.05 7.83 -2.31
C GLY A 495 8.24 7.29 -3.73
N ILE A 496 9.41 7.52 -4.34
CA ILE A 496 9.80 7.00 -5.66
C ILE A 496 9.68 5.47 -5.69
N ARG A 497 10.22 4.79 -4.68
CA ARG A 497 10.16 3.33 -4.57
C ARG A 497 8.72 2.78 -4.52
N LEU A 498 7.84 3.43 -3.77
CA LEU A 498 6.44 3.03 -3.67
C LEU A 498 5.66 3.32 -4.97
N LEU A 499 5.95 4.42 -5.66
CA LEU A 499 5.36 4.74 -6.97
C LEU A 499 5.77 3.72 -8.03
N GLU A 500 7.06 3.35 -8.07
CA GLU A 500 7.59 2.34 -9.00
C GLU A 500 6.90 0.97 -8.80
N ALA A 501 6.72 0.55 -7.55
CA ALA A 501 5.97 -0.67 -7.21
C ALA A 501 4.48 -0.61 -7.61
N GLN A 502 3.83 0.56 -7.54
CA GLN A 502 2.46 0.75 -8.04
C GLN A 502 2.38 0.62 -9.56
N ILE A 503 3.26 1.31 -10.30
CA ILE A 503 3.31 1.25 -11.78
C ILE A 503 3.54 -0.20 -12.24
N ALA A 504 4.55 -0.87 -11.69
CA ALA A 504 4.87 -2.27 -12.00
C ALA A 504 3.78 -3.29 -11.55
N THR A 505 2.77 -2.86 -10.79
CA THR A 505 1.58 -3.66 -10.43
C THR A 505 0.28 -3.18 -11.09
N GLY A 506 0.36 -2.41 -12.18
CA GLY A 506 -0.78 -2.10 -13.06
C GLY A 506 -1.14 -0.61 -13.16
N GLY A 507 -0.51 0.27 -12.38
CA GLY A 507 -0.73 1.72 -12.47
C GLY A 507 -0.78 2.42 -11.11
N ILE A 508 -0.84 3.75 -11.15
CA ILE A 508 -0.88 4.64 -9.98
C ILE A 508 -2.19 4.44 -9.22
N ILE A 509 -2.16 4.39 -7.88
CA ILE A 509 -3.38 4.27 -7.08
C ILE A 509 -4.08 5.63 -6.91
N ASP A 510 -5.39 5.68 -7.19
CA ASP A 510 -6.26 6.74 -6.69
C ASP A 510 -6.64 6.46 -5.23
N PRO A 511 -6.22 7.27 -4.25
CA PRO A 511 -6.54 7.04 -2.84
C PRO A 511 -8.00 7.34 -2.49
N LYS A 512 -8.72 8.12 -3.32
CA LYS A 512 -10.12 8.51 -3.09
C LYS A 512 -11.07 7.50 -3.71
N GLU A 513 -10.77 7.07 -4.93
CA GLU A 513 -11.59 6.11 -5.69
C GLU A 513 -11.08 4.66 -5.60
N SER A 514 -9.97 4.42 -4.89
CA SER A 514 -9.50 3.10 -4.44
C SER A 514 -9.25 2.06 -5.56
N HIS A 515 -8.74 2.50 -6.71
CA HIS A 515 -8.35 1.63 -7.82
C HIS A 515 -7.13 2.19 -8.57
N ARG A 516 -6.58 1.43 -9.52
CA ARG A 516 -5.43 1.86 -10.34
C ARG A 516 -5.89 2.68 -11.53
N LEU A 517 -5.20 3.78 -11.77
CA LEU A 517 -5.39 4.65 -12.92
C LEU A 517 -4.34 4.36 -14.01
N PRO A 518 -4.73 4.41 -15.30
CA PRO A 518 -3.79 4.61 -16.39
C PRO A 518 -2.97 5.89 -16.19
N VAL A 519 -1.71 5.88 -16.63
CA VAL A 519 -0.75 6.98 -16.47
C VAL A 519 -1.30 8.32 -16.99
N ASP A 520 -1.93 8.33 -18.17
CA ASP A 520 -2.56 9.52 -18.77
C ASP A 520 -3.66 10.16 -17.92
N ILE A 521 -4.36 9.35 -17.10
CA ILE A 521 -5.43 9.80 -16.21
C ILE A 521 -4.84 10.24 -14.87
N ALA A 522 -3.80 9.56 -14.38
CA ALA A 522 -3.04 9.97 -13.20
C ALA A 522 -2.43 11.39 -13.38
N TYR A 523 -1.97 11.73 -14.60
CA TYR A 523 -1.55 13.10 -14.95
C TYR A 523 -2.71 14.09 -14.82
N LYS A 524 -3.88 13.81 -15.42
CA LYS A 524 -5.05 14.71 -15.38
C LYS A 524 -5.58 14.94 -13.96
N ARG A 525 -5.47 13.93 -13.08
CA ARG A 525 -5.85 14.03 -11.65
C ARG A 525 -4.75 14.61 -10.76
N GLY A 526 -3.55 14.89 -11.31
CA GLY A 526 -2.42 15.43 -10.54
C GLY A 526 -1.86 14.45 -9.51
N TYR A 527 -2.03 13.14 -9.73
CA TYR A 527 -1.48 12.08 -8.88
C TYR A 527 -0.16 11.52 -9.39
N PHE A 528 0.31 12.00 -10.54
CA PHE A 528 1.61 11.69 -11.14
C PHE A 528 1.98 12.81 -12.12
N ASN A 529 3.24 12.92 -12.55
CA ASN A 529 3.68 13.90 -13.55
C ASN A 529 4.62 13.26 -14.59
N GLN A 530 4.77 13.92 -15.74
CA GLN A 530 5.59 13.42 -16.84
C GLN A 530 7.09 13.37 -16.48
N GLU A 531 7.60 14.37 -15.75
CA GLU A 531 9.00 14.43 -15.33
C GLU A 531 9.40 13.18 -14.51
N LEU A 532 8.57 12.76 -13.55
CA LEU A 532 8.85 11.58 -12.75
C LEU A 532 8.63 10.28 -13.53
N ASN A 533 7.76 10.28 -14.54
CA ASN A 533 7.62 9.14 -15.46
C ASN A 533 8.88 8.94 -16.31
N GLU A 534 9.50 10.02 -16.79
CA GLU A 534 10.78 9.96 -17.50
C GLU A 534 11.90 9.46 -16.58
N ILE A 535 11.97 9.98 -15.34
CA ILE A 535 12.93 9.50 -14.32
C ILE A 535 12.73 8.01 -14.02
N LEU A 536 11.49 7.54 -13.78
CA LEU A 536 11.18 6.14 -13.48
C LEU A 536 11.31 5.20 -14.68
N SER A 537 11.33 5.73 -15.90
CA SER A 537 11.58 4.95 -17.13
C SER A 537 13.07 4.70 -17.38
N ASP A 538 13.95 5.56 -16.84
CA ASP A 538 15.41 5.39 -16.94
C ASP A 538 15.95 4.57 -15.75
N PRO A 539 16.57 3.40 -15.98
CA PRO A 539 17.19 2.57 -14.93
C PRO A 539 18.53 3.15 -14.43
N SER A 540 18.50 4.42 -14.02
CA SER A 540 19.57 5.14 -13.31
C SER A 540 19.82 4.54 -11.90
N ASP A 541 20.78 5.07 -11.14
CA ASP A 541 21.06 4.56 -9.78
C ASP A 541 19.99 5.00 -8.77
N ASP A 542 19.43 6.21 -8.94
CA ASP A 542 18.45 6.80 -8.03
C ASP A 542 17.08 6.08 -8.01
N THR A 543 16.77 5.28 -9.04
CA THR A 543 15.53 4.49 -9.14
C THR A 543 15.65 3.05 -8.63
N LYS A 544 16.86 2.57 -8.33
CA LYS A 544 17.11 1.16 -7.91
C LYS A 544 16.88 0.96 -6.41
N GLY A 545 15.63 1.16 -5.99
CA GLY A 545 15.22 1.13 -4.57
C GLY A 545 15.08 -0.25 -3.93
N PHE A 546 15.32 -1.34 -4.66
CA PHE A 546 15.17 -2.73 -4.20
C PHE A 546 16.48 -3.53 -4.37
N PHE A 547 16.60 -4.65 -3.66
CA PHE A 547 17.82 -5.48 -3.63
C PHE A 547 17.49 -6.94 -3.91
N ASP A 548 18.21 -7.57 -4.86
CA ASP A 548 18.09 -9.02 -5.12
C ASP A 548 18.98 -9.84 -4.16
N PRO A 549 18.41 -10.70 -3.29
CA PRO A 549 19.19 -11.55 -2.38
C PRO A 549 20.08 -12.61 -3.08
N ASN A 550 19.79 -12.96 -4.35
CA ASN A 550 20.57 -13.95 -5.10
C ASN A 550 21.87 -13.34 -5.63
N THR A 551 21.77 -12.26 -6.41
CA THR A 551 22.90 -11.59 -7.08
C THR A 551 23.60 -10.54 -6.22
N GLU A 552 22.94 -10.06 -5.16
CA GLU A 552 23.38 -8.93 -4.32
C GLU A 552 23.50 -7.60 -5.08
N GLU A 553 22.64 -7.41 -6.10
CA GLU A 553 22.50 -6.20 -6.91
C GLU A 553 21.34 -5.30 -6.44
N ASN A 554 21.48 -3.98 -6.59
CA ASN A 554 20.37 -3.04 -6.52
C ASN A 554 19.63 -3.04 -7.85
N LEU A 555 18.29 -3.13 -7.80
CA LEU A 555 17.40 -3.22 -8.96
C LEU A 555 16.18 -2.32 -8.78
N THR A 556 15.50 -2.05 -9.89
CA THR A 556 14.12 -1.56 -9.87
C THR A 556 13.18 -2.71 -9.44
N TYR A 557 12.02 -2.37 -8.88
CA TYR A 557 10.97 -3.35 -8.55
C TYR A 557 10.54 -4.15 -9.78
N LEU A 558 10.42 -3.51 -10.95
CA LEU A 558 10.07 -4.21 -12.19
C LEU A 558 11.10 -5.29 -12.54
N GLN A 559 12.40 -4.97 -12.51
CA GLN A 559 13.48 -5.93 -12.75
C GLN A 559 13.50 -7.07 -11.72
N LEU A 560 13.19 -6.78 -10.45
CA LEU A 560 13.10 -7.82 -9.42
C LEU A 560 11.85 -8.70 -9.60
N LYS A 561 10.74 -8.12 -10.07
CA LYS A 561 9.50 -8.84 -10.40
C LYS A 561 9.68 -9.76 -11.62
N GLU A 562 10.46 -9.35 -12.62
CA GLU A 562 10.83 -10.18 -13.77
C GLU A 562 11.67 -11.41 -13.36
N ARG A 563 12.44 -11.33 -12.27
CA ARG A 563 13.17 -12.47 -11.68
C ARG A 563 12.26 -13.40 -10.84
N CYS A 564 10.98 -13.08 -10.63
CA CYS A 564 10.04 -13.94 -9.89
C CYS A 564 9.39 -15.02 -10.79
N ILE A 565 9.09 -16.17 -10.19
CA ILE A 565 8.25 -17.20 -10.80
C ILE A 565 6.78 -16.98 -10.43
N LYS A 566 5.85 -17.41 -11.30
CA LYS A 566 4.41 -17.38 -11.02
C LYS A 566 3.94 -18.75 -10.57
N ASP A 567 3.27 -18.80 -9.42
CA ASP A 567 2.64 -20.01 -8.92
C ASP A 567 1.34 -20.31 -9.68
N GLU A 568 1.20 -21.50 -10.25
CA GLU A 568 0.07 -21.84 -11.14
C GLU A 568 -1.28 -21.88 -10.40
N GLU A 569 -1.29 -22.35 -9.15
CA GLU A 569 -2.51 -22.49 -8.33
C GLU A 569 -3.06 -21.15 -7.83
N THR A 570 -2.17 -20.24 -7.43
CA THR A 570 -2.54 -18.97 -6.77
C THR A 570 -2.41 -17.75 -7.67
N GLY A 571 -1.67 -17.87 -8.78
CA GLY A 571 -1.31 -16.77 -9.67
C GLY A 571 -0.32 -15.76 -9.08
N LEU A 572 0.26 -16.04 -7.91
CA LEU A 572 1.14 -15.13 -7.18
C LEU A 572 2.59 -15.16 -7.71
N CYS A 573 3.24 -14.00 -7.73
CA CYS A 573 4.66 -13.89 -8.03
C CYS A 573 5.51 -14.18 -6.79
N LEU A 574 6.39 -15.19 -6.85
CA LEU A 574 7.30 -15.60 -5.78
C LEU A 574 8.75 -15.42 -6.24
N LEU A 575 9.59 -14.80 -5.41
CA LEU A 575 11.02 -14.66 -5.70
C LEU A 575 11.75 -15.98 -5.41
N PRO A 576 12.33 -16.67 -6.42
CA PRO A 576 13.09 -17.89 -6.18
C PRO A 576 14.40 -17.58 -5.47
N LEU A 577 14.65 -18.21 -4.31
CA LEU A 577 15.91 -18.09 -3.57
C LEU A 577 16.54 -19.47 -3.36
N LYS A 578 17.86 -19.54 -3.60
CA LYS A 578 18.69 -20.70 -3.26
C LYS A 578 19.23 -20.53 -1.85
N GLU A 579 19.17 -21.58 -1.02
CA GLU A 579 19.88 -21.54 0.26
C GLU A 579 21.38 -21.41 0.00
N LYS A 580 21.98 -20.32 0.51
CA LYS A 580 23.44 -20.24 0.67
C LYS A 580 23.84 -21.28 1.72
N LYS A 581 24.16 -22.52 1.28
CA LYS A 581 25.03 -23.42 2.05
C LYS A 581 26.21 -22.56 2.54
N LYS A 582 26.65 -22.77 3.79
CA LYS A 582 27.91 -22.18 4.29
C LYS A 582 29.12 -22.85 3.63
N GLN A 583 29.21 -22.75 2.30
CA GLN A 583 30.50 -22.67 1.64
C GLN A 583 31.07 -21.31 1.99
N VAL A 584 32.27 -21.30 2.56
CA VAL A 584 33.08 -20.09 2.69
C VAL A 584 33.52 -19.76 1.28
N GLN A 585 32.69 -19.02 0.54
CA GLN A 585 33.11 -18.41 -0.71
C GLN A 585 34.11 -17.31 -0.36
N THR A 586 35.38 -17.61 -0.58
CA THR A 586 36.50 -16.67 -0.50
C THR A 586 36.50 -15.72 -1.70
N SER A 587 35.39 -15.02 -1.90
CA SER A 587 35.40 -13.72 -2.58
C SER A 587 35.49 -12.66 -1.48
N GLN A 588 36.71 -12.46 -0.95
CA GLN A 588 37.00 -11.26 -0.16
C GLN A 588 36.98 -10.03 -1.07
N LYS A 589 35.78 -9.61 -1.51
CA LYS A 589 35.57 -8.23 -1.94
C LYS A 589 35.96 -7.36 -0.76
N ASN A 590 37.13 -6.73 -0.87
CA ASN A 590 37.78 -6.01 0.19
C ASN A 590 36.83 -4.92 0.70
N THR A 591 36.26 -5.10 1.90
CA THR A 591 35.25 -4.18 2.49
C THR A 591 35.88 -3.00 3.23
N LEU A 592 37.19 -2.79 3.03
CA LEU A 592 37.82 -1.51 3.26
C LEU A 592 37.21 -0.50 2.28
N ARG A 593 36.58 0.55 2.82
CA ARG A 593 36.09 1.68 2.04
C ARG A 593 37.29 2.34 1.34
N LYS A 594 37.51 2.04 0.06
CA LYS A 594 38.54 2.67 -0.76
C LYS A 594 38.42 4.20 -0.65
N ARG A 595 39.49 4.87 -0.26
CA ARG A 595 39.62 6.32 -0.45
C ARG A 595 40.13 6.54 -1.87
N ARG A 596 39.25 6.93 -2.78
CA ARG A 596 39.66 7.42 -4.10
C ARG A 596 40.19 8.84 -3.92
N VAL A 597 41.49 9.06 -4.14
CA VAL A 597 42.01 10.41 -4.36
C VAL A 597 41.50 10.86 -5.72
N VAL A 598 40.92 12.07 -5.79
CA VAL A 598 40.48 12.68 -7.04
C VAL A 598 41.12 14.05 -7.11
N ILE A 599 42.06 14.22 -8.03
CA ILE A 599 42.60 15.54 -8.36
C ILE A 599 41.85 16.01 -9.60
N VAL A 600 41.35 17.25 -9.56
CA VAL A 600 40.68 17.89 -10.68
C VAL A 600 41.53 19.04 -11.15
N ASP A 601 41.82 19.08 -12.45
CA ASP A 601 42.52 20.18 -13.09
C ASP A 601 41.66 21.47 -12.99
N PRO A 602 42.14 22.54 -12.32
CA PRO A 602 41.34 23.75 -12.11
C PRO A 602 40.91 24.47 -13.39
N GLU A 603 41.66 24.32 -14.48
CA GLU A 603 41.38 24.99 -15.76
C GLU A 603 40.43 24.17 -16.65
N THR A 604 40.47 22.84 -16.55
CA THR A 604 39.70 21.95 -17.44
C THR A 604 38.53 21.21 -16.76
N ASN A 605 38.42 21.26 -15.43
CA ASN A 605 37.44 20.52 -14.62
C ASN A 605 37.41 19.00 -14.90
N LYS A 606 38.53 18.43 -15.37
CA LYS A 606 38.68 16.99 -15.60
C LYS A 606 39.46 16.34 -14.46
N GLU A 607 39.03 15.14 -14.09
CA GLU A 607 39.79 14.27 -13.20
C GLU A 607 41.13 13.90 -13.83
N MET A 608 42.20 13.91 -13.03
CA MET A 608 43.56 13.53 -13.42
C MET A 608 44.24 12.77 -12.28
N SER A 609 45.28 11.99 -12.61
CA SER A 609 46.03 11.18 -11.64
C SER A 609 46.97 12.01 -10.76
N VAL A 610 47.38 11.43 -9.63
CA VAL A 610 48.37 12.03 -8.71
C VAL A 610 49.70 12.30 -9.41
N GLN A 611 50.13 11.42 -10.34
CA GLN A 611 51.34 11.63 -11.13
C GLN A 611 51.19 12.78 -12.14
N GLU A 612 50.12 12.81 -12.93
CA GLU A 612 49.90 13.90 -13.89
C GLU A 612 49.79 15.26 -13.20
N ALA A 613 49.24 15.31 -11.97
CA ALA A 613 49.13 16.53 -11.18
C ALA A 613 50.51 17.04 -10.72
N TYR A 614 51.42 16.13 -10.36
CA TYR A 614 52.80 16.47 -10.02
C TYR A 614 53.59 16.89 -11.27
N GLU A 615 53.43 16.20 -12.40
CA GLU A 615 54.08 16.54 -13.67
C GLU A 615 53.62 17.90 -14.23
N LYS A 616 52.36 18.29 -14.00
CA LYS A 616 51.87 19.66 -14.27
C LYS A 616 52.28 20.70 -13.23
N GLY A 617 52.94 20.32 -12.13
CA GLY A 617 53.31 21.22 -11.03
C GLY A 617 52.12 21.74 -10.21
N LEU A 618 50.96 21.08 -10.27
CA LEU A 618 49.75 21.43 -9.51
C LEU A 618 49.80 20.95 -8.05
N ILE A 619 50.66 19.98 -7.76
CA ILE A 619 51.01 19.53 -6.41
C ILE A 619 52.54 19.48 -6.25
N ASP A 620 53.04 19.72 -5.05
CA ASP A 620 54.47 19.62 -4.75
C ASP A 620 54.91 18.17 -4.50
N TYR A 621 56.22 17.95 -4.38
CA TYR A 621 56.81 16.61 -4.24
C TYR A 621 56.41 15.92 -2.92
N GLU A 622 56.19 16.68 -1.85
CA GLU A 622 55.77 16.14 -0.55
C GLU A 622 54.29 15.74 -0.57
N THR A 623 53.42 16.53 -1.19
CA THR A 623 52.01 16.19 -1.41
C THR A 623 51.86 15.01 -2.38
N PHE A 624 52.63 14.99 -3.48
CA PHE A 624 52.70 13.84 -4.40
C PHE A 624 53.02 12.55 -3.64
N LYS A 625 54.02 12.59 -2.76
CA LYS A 625 54.40 11.44 -1.93
C LYS A 625 53.30 11.03 -0.94
N GLU A 626 52.70 11.97 -0.19
CA GLU A 626 51.58 11.68 0.73
C GLU A 626 50.35 11.09 0.00
N LEU A 627 50.07 11.51 -1.24
CA LEU A 627 48.94 11.02 -2.02
C LEU A 627 49.22 9.66 -2.66
N CYS A 628 50.41 9.43 -3.23
CA CYS A 628 50.80 8.11 -3.74
C CYS A 628 50.86 7.04 -2.64
N GLU A 629 51.26 7.38 -1.40
CA GLU A 629 51.17 6.47 -0.25
C GLU A 629 49.72 6.10 0.11
N GLN A 630 48.73 6.92 -0.26
CA GLN A 630 47.30 6.65 -0.05
C GLN A 630 46.64 5.86 -1.19
N GLU A 631 47.25 5.78 -2.37
CA GLU A 631 46.74 5.00 -3.52
C GLU A 631 47.31 3.57 -3.62
N CYS A 632 48.28 3.21 -2.77
CA CYS A 632 48.93 1.90 -2.77
C CYS A 632 48.06 0.78 -2.17
N GLU A 633 47.15 0.22 -2.97
CA GLU A 633 46.46 -1.05 -2.67
C GLU A 633 46.71 -2.09 -3.78
N TRP A 634 47.19 -3.28 -3.38
CA TRP A 634 47.23 -4.48 -4.23
C TRP A 634 45.81 -4.88 -4.66
N GLU A 635 45.61 -5.16 -5.95
CA GLU A 635 44.30 -5.51 -6.50
C GLU A 635 44.29 -6.94 -7.06
N GLU A 636 43.39 -7.78 -6.56
CA GLU A 636 43.14 -9.13 -7.10
C GLU A 636 42.13 -9.03 -8.25
N ILE A 637 42.54 -9.42 -9.47
CA ILE A 637 41.67 -9.47 -10.65
C ILE A 637 41.54 -10.91 -11.15
N THR A 638 40.32 -11.31 -11.50
CA THR A 638 40.06 -12.59 -12.16
C THR A 638 39.91 -12.35 -13.66
N ILE A 639 40.89 -12.80 -14.44
CA ILE A 639 40.87 -12.70 -15.90
C ILE A 639 40.20 -13.97 -16.44
N THR A 640 39.09 -13.80 -17.14
CA THR A 640 38.40 -14.89 -17.86
C THR A 640 38.84 -14.89 -19.32
N GLY A 641 39.42 -16.00 -19.78
CA GLY A 641 39.77 -16.22 -21.18
C GLY A 641 38.55 -16.43 -22.08
N SER A 642 38.72 -16.27 -23.38
CA SER A 642 37.69 -16.55 -24.39
C SER A 642 37.31 -18.04 -24.50
N ASP A 643 38.08 -18.90 -23.83
CA ASP A 643 37.85 -20.34 -23.65
C ASP A 643 37.04 -20.67 -22.38
N GLY A 644 36.68 -19.67 -21.57
CA GLY A 644 36.01 -19.83 -20.28
C GLY A 644 36.94 -20.21 -19.12
N SER A 645 38.25 -20.28 -19.33
CA SER A 645 39.21 -20.45 -18.23
C SER A 645 39.28 -19.19 -17.38
N THR A 646 39.30 -19.33 -16.05
CA THR A 646 39.48 -18.21 -15.12
C THR A 646 40.80 -18.35 -14.40
N ARG A 647 41.61 -17.28 -14.43
CA ARG A 647 42.88 -17.17 -13.69
C ARG A 647 42.89 -15.93 -12.82
N VAL A 648 43.50 -16.05 -11.64
CA VAL A 648 43.56 -14.98 -10.64
C VAL A 648 44.94 -14.36 -10.65
N VAL A 649 44.97 -13.03 -10.83
CA VAL A 649 46.18 -12.24 -11.00
C VAL A 649 46.19 -11.13 -9.95
N LEU A 650 47.30 -10.98 -9.23
CA LEU A 650 47.55 -9.83 -8.37
C LEU A 650 48.21 -8.73 -9.19
N VAL A 651 47.67 -7.51 -9.10
CA VAL A 651 48.20 -6.34 -9.79
C VAL A 651 48.74 -5.35 -8.76
N ASP A 652 50.00 -4.99 -8.93
CA ASP A 652 50.59 -3.84 -8.25
C ASP A 652 50.23 -2.57 -9.02
N ARG A 653 49.35 -1.73 -8.46
CA ARG A 653 48.98 -0.45 -9.06
C ARG A 653 50.11 0.58 -9.03
N LYS A 654 51.18 0.35 -8.24
CA LYS A 654 52.36 1.23 -8.13
C LYS A 654 53.39 0.99 -9.22
N THR A 655 53.57 -0.26 -9.67
CA THR A 655 54.55 -0.63 -10.71
C THR A 655 53.91 -1.11 -12.03
N GLY A 656 52.60 -1.36 -12.05
CA GLY A 656 51.91 -2.00 -13.17
C GLY A 656 52.20 -3.50 -13.30
N SER A 657 52.97 -4.07 -12.36
CA SER A 657 53.36 -5.49 -12.39
C SER A 657 52.17 -6.41 -12.11
N GLN A 658 52.07 -7.49 -12.89
CA GLN A 658 51.01 -8.48 -12.79
C GLN A 658 51.60 -9.84 -12.42
N TYR A 659 51.04 -10.49 -11.40
CA TYR A 659 51.50 -11.76 -10.87
C TYR A 659 50.34 -12.77 -10.89
N ASP A 660 50.38 -13.71 -11.82
CA ASP A 660 49.44 -14.83 -11.84
C ASP A 660 49.74 -15.75 -10.64
N ILE A 661 48.75 -15.97 -9.78
CA ILE A 661 48.93 -16.72 -8.53
C ILE A 661 49.23 -18.20 -8.83
N GLN A 662 48.67 -18.73 -9.91
CA GLN A 662 48.84 -20.13 -10.28
C GLN A 662 50.24 -20.37 -10.87
N ASP A 663 50.68 -19.47 -11.75
CA ASP A 663 52.05 -19.44 -12.29
C ASP A 663 53.11 -19.26 -11.18
N ALA A 664 52.82 -18.47 -10.13
CA ALA A 664 53.72 -18.30 -8.99
C ALA A 664 53.84 -19.57 -8.12
N ILE A 665 52.78 -20.39 -8.02
CA ILE A 665 52.82 -21.70 -7.37
C ILE A 665 53.59 -22.70 -8.24
N ASP A 666 53.27 -22.76 -9.54
CA ASP A 666 53.89 -23.71 -10.48
C ASP A 666 55.39 -23.45 -10.68
N LYS A 667 55.84 -22.18 -10.54
CA LYS A 667 57.26 -21.78 -10.52
C LYS A 667 57.96 -21.96 -9.16
N GLY A 668 57.26 -22.43 -8.12
CA GLY A 668 57.84 -22.60 -6.77
C GLY A 668 58.17 -21.29 -6.06
N LEU A 669 57.59 -20.16 -6.49
CA LEU A 669 57.76 -18.89 -5.80
C LEU A 669 57.00 -18.90 -4.46
N ILE A 670 55.87 -19.60 -4.39
CA ILE A 670 55.03 -19.66 -3.18
C ILE A 670 54.66 -21.12 -2.89
N ASP A 671 54.89 -21.58 -1.65
CA ASP A 671 54.38 -22.89 -1.24
C ASP A 671 52.86 -22.87 -1.15
N ARG A 672 52.20 -23.96 -1.59
CA ARG A 672 50.74 -24.11 -1.52
C ARG A 672 50.17 -23.82 -0.13
N LYS A 673 50.92 -24.15 0.93
CA LYS A 673 50.59 -23.87 2.34
C LYS A 673 50.33 -22.38 2.62
N PHE A 674 51.04 -21.45 1.96
CA PHE A 674 50.83 -20.02 2.13
C PHE A 674 49.62 -19.51 1.35
N PHE A 675 49.35 -20.09 0.17
CA PHE A 675 48.10 -19.84 -0.56
C PHE A 675 46.88 -20.38 0.21
N ASP A 676 47.00 -21.55 0.85
CA ASP A 676 45.96 -22.11 1.71
C ASP A 676 45.73 -21.22 2.96
N GLN A 677 46.77 -20.61 3.52
CA GLN A 677 46.67 -19.63 4.61
C GLN A 677 46.04 -18.30 4.15
N TYR A 678 46.32 -17.85 2.92
CA TYR A 678 45.66 -16.72 2.29
C TYR A 678 44.16 -17.00 2.08
N GLN A 679 43.79 -18.14 1.48
CA GLN A 679 42.39 -18.57 1.37
C GLN A 679 41.69 -18.70 2.73
N ALA A 680 42.37 -19.23 3.74
CA ALA A 680 41.85 -19.33 5.10
C ALA A 680 41.69 -17.96 5.81
N GLY A 681 42.16 -16.86 5.21
CA GLY A 681 42.13 -15.51 5.80
C GLY A 681 43.11 -15.33 6.96
N SER A 682 44.09 -16.22 7.10
CA SER A 682 45.16 -16.13 8.11
C SER A 682 46.31 -15.21 7.70
N LEU A 683 46.34 -14.79 6.43
CA LEU A 683 47.41 -14.01 5.80
C LEU A 683 46.73 -12.94 4.92
N SER A 684 47.11 -11.66 5.05
CA SER A 684 46.43 -10.57 4.31
C SER A 684 46.85 -10.51 2.84
N LEU A 685 46.02 -9.93 1.97
CA LEU A 685 46.36 -9.73 0.55
C LEU A 685 47.70 -8.99 0.36
N THR A 686 47.94 -7.93 1.13
CA THR A 686 49.21 -7.20 1.16
C THR A 686 50.39 -8.10 1.53
N GLN A 687 50.28 -8.83 2.65
CA GLN A 687 51.33 -9.78 3.08
C GLN A 687 51.56 -10.90 2.06
N PHE A 688 50.49 -11.37 1.41
CA PHE A 688 50.56 -12.42 0.40
C PHE A 688 51.29 -11.92 -0.86
N ALA A 689 50.92 -10.73 -1.34
CA ALA A 689 51.53 -10.08 -2.51
C ALA A 689 52.99 -9.67 -2.27
N ASP A 690 53.34 -9.23 -1.05
CA ASP A 690 54.72 -8.95 -0.66
C ASP A 690 55.61 -10.20 -0.75
N MET A 691 55.10 -11.39 -0.38
CA MET A 691 55.85 -12.66 -0.53
C MET A 691 56.12 -13.00 -2.00
N ILE A 692 55.20 -12.70 -2.92
CA ILE A 692 55.43 -12.90 -4.37
C ILE A 692 56.50 -11.94 -4.88
N SER A 693 56.37 -10.67 -4.48
CA SER A 693 57.19 -9.55 -4.97
C SER A 693 58.63 -9.63 -4.49
N LEU A 694 58.84 -9.91 -3.20
CA LEU A 694 60.17 -10.03 -2.60
C LEU A 694 60.98 -11.18 -3.21
N LYS A 695 60.33 -12.27 -3.63
CA LYS A 695 61.00 -13.45 -4.20
C LYS A 695 61.33 -13.29 -5.69
N ASN A 696 60.56 -12.50 -6.44
CA ASN A 696 60.90 -12.09 -7.81
C ASN A 696 62.05 -11.06 -7.89
N GLY A 697 62.42 -10.43 -6.76
CA GLY A 697 63.51 -9.45 -6.69
C GLY A 697 64.93 -10.03 -6.72
N VAL A 698 65.09 -11.36 -6.70
CA VAL A 698 66.42 -12.03 -6.71
C VAL A 698 66.57 -12.88 -7.97
N GLY A 699 67.16 -12.29 -9.01
CA GLY A 699 67.40 -12.97 -10.29
C GLY A 699 68.57 -13.96 -10.26
N ASN A 700 68.41 -15.05 -11.01
CA ASN A 700 69.45 -15.91 -11.61
C ASN A 700 70.70 -16.29 -10.79
N SER A 701 70.67 -17.50 -10.21
CA SER A 701 71.87 -18.37 -10.19
C SER A 701 71.53 -19.86 -10.04
N SER A 702 71.52 -20.57 -11.18
CA SER A 702 72.00 -21.95 -11.40
C SER A 702 71.87 -23.04 -10.30
N GLY A 703 71.23 -24.17 -10.68
CA GLY A 703 71.91 -25.48 -10.58
C GLY A 703 71.29 -26.58 -9.70
N THR A 704 70.95 -27.71 -10.37
CA THR A 704 70.97 -29.10 -9.85
C THR A 704 70.14 -29.49 -8.60
N GLY A 705 68.93 -30.00 -8.85
CA GLY A 705 68.57 -31.44 -8.71
C GLY A 705 68.55 -32.14 -7.33
N GLY A 706 67.50 -32.95 -7.10
CA GLY A 706 67.50 -34.07 -6.14
C GLY A 706 66.36 -34.04 -5.11
N GLY A 707 65.40 -34.96 -5.24
CA GLY A 707 64.22 -35.05 -4.37
C GLY A 707 64.37 -35.88 -3.07
N VAL A 708 63.19 -36.14 -2.49
CA VAL A 708 62.86 -37.08 -1.39
C VAL A 708 63.09 -36.59 0.05
N GLY A 709 62.07 -36.75 0.91
CA GLY A 709 62.22 -36.85 2.37
C GLY A 709 61.13 -36.18 3.22
N ASP A 710 60.19 -36.99 3.75
CA ASP A 710 59.47 -36.65 4.99
C ASP A 710 60.44 -36.72 6.19
N ASP A 711 60.27 -35.85 7.20
CA ASP A 711 59.92 -36.25 8.58
C ASP A 711 60.14 -35.17 9.68
N VAL A 712 59.15 -35.13 10.58
CA VAL A 712 59.21 -34.94 12.05
C VAL A 712 59.99 -33.76 12.71
N PHE A 713 59.27 -33.02 13.56
CA PHE A 713 59.79 -32.09 14.58
C PHE A 713 60.73 -32.77 15.61
N SER A 714 61.91 -32.19 15.87
CA SER A 714 62.29 -31.67 17.22
C SER A 714 63.70 -31.07 17.33
N SER A 715 63.75 -29.86 17.90
CA SER A 715 64.70 -29.38 18.93
C SER A 715 66.23 -29.51 18.77
N SER A 716 66.87 -28.33 18.91
CA SER A 716 68.22 -28.08 19.48
C SER A 716 69.46 -28.52 18.68
N ARG A 717 70.65 -27.91 18.83
CA ARG A 717 71.14 -26.55 19.20
C ARG A 717 72.68 -26.58 18.97
N HIS A 718 73.36 -25.42 19.00
CA HIS A 718 74.84 -25.22 18.94
C HIS A 718 75.45 -25.29 17.52
N GLU A 719 75.98 -24.18 16.98
CA GLU A 719 77.31 -23.56 17.24
C GLU A 719 78.46 -24.36 16.60
N SER A 720 79.52 -23.79 16.03
CA SER A 720 80.03 -22.41 15.93
C SER A 720 80.98 -22.34 14.71
N LEU A 721 81.51 -21.20 14.23
CA LEU A 721 82.70 -20.48 14.72
C LEU A 721 82.89 -19.26 13.79
N SER A 722 82.73 -18.02 14.26
CA SER A 722 83.76 -17.18 14.89
C SER A 722 84.88 -16.66 13.96
N LYS A 723 85.00 -15.33 13.88
CA LYS A 723 86.28 -14.64 14.06
C LYS A 723 86.06 -13.31 14.78
N ILE A 724 86.99 -12.96 15.66
CA ILE A 724 86.86 -12.02 16.78
C ILE A 724 88.01 -11.00 16.72
N SER A 725 87.76 -9.75 17.10
CA SER A 725 88.75 -8.86 17.75
C SER A 725 88.13 -7.53 18.23
N THR A 726 88.54 -6.85 19.34
CA THR A 726 89.12 -7.20 20.67
C THR A 726 89.44 -5.89 21.43
N ILE A 727 89.46 -5.74 22.78
CA ILE A 727 88.82 -6.41 23.94
C ILE A 727 89.05 -5.48 25.18
N SER A 728 88.05 -5.26 26.06
CA SER A 728 88.27 -4.98 27.51
C SER A 728 86.93 -4.84 28.27
N SER A 729 86.44 -5.84 29.02
CA SER A 729 86.91 -6.36 30.34
C SER A 729 86.39 -5.52 31.54
N ILE A 730 85.21 -5.84 32.11
CA ILE A 730 84.99 -6.82 33.21
C ILE A 730 85.51 -6.37 34.59
N ARG A 731 84.59 -6.04 35.52
CA ARG A 731 84.46 -6.76 36.81
C ARG A 731 83.20 -6.36 37.62
N ASN A 732 82.49 -7.39 38.09
CA ASN A 732 81.68 -7.52 39.30
C ASN A 732 80.85 -6.34 39.84
N LEU A 733 79.53 -6.56 39.95
CA LEU A 733 78.68 -6.30 41.15
C LEU A 733 77.38 -7.11 40.95
N THR A 734 77.25 -8.28 41.56
CA THR A 734 76.60 -8.51 42.86
C THR A 734 75.12 -8.11 42.88
N ILE A 735 74.27 -9.08 43.22
CA ILE A 735 72.84 -8.90 43.46
C ILE A 735 72.61 -7.74 44.45
N ARG A 736 71.98 -6.67 43.97
CA ARG A 736 71.13 -5.83 44.80
C ARG A 736 69.72 -5.88 44.25
N SER A 737 68.85 -6.52 45.05
CA SER A 737 67.43 -6.22 45.06
C SER A 737 67.23 -4.71 44.97
N ARG A 738 66.55 -4.25 43.92
CA ARG A 738 65.78 -3.02 44.04
C ARG A 738 64.41 -3.47 44.53
N SER A 739 64.17 -3.18 45.81
CA SER A 739 62.85 -3.23 46.46
C SER A 739 61.79 -2.69 45.50
N LEU A 740 60.66 -3.38 45.33
CA LEU A 740 59.47 -3.16 46.16
C LEU A 740 59.19 -1.66 46.35
N SER A 741 58.04 -1.24 45.80
CA SER A 741 57.47 0.12 45.81
C SER A 741 58.33 1.24 45.22
N GLU A 742 58.38 1.32 43.88
CA GLU A 742 58.16 2.62 43.23
C GLU A 742 56.63 2.82 43.16
N PRO A 743 56.09 3.97 43.58
CA PRO A 743 54.66 4.25 43.42
C PRO A 743 54.33 4.41 41.93
N LEU A 744 53.20 3.86 41.50
CA LEU A 744 52.68 4.09 40.15
C LEU A 744 52.38 5.59 40.01
N GLU A 745 53.13 6.32 39.18
CA GLU A 745 52.81 7.71 38.87
C GLU A 745 51.46 7.74 38.10
N GLU A 746 50.40 8.22 38.76
CA GLU A 746 49.08 8.30 38.18
C GLU A 746 49.01 9.44 37.15
N SER A 747 49.25 9.11 35.88
CA SER A 747 48.98 10.03 34.77
C SER A 747 47.48 10.35 34.70
N SER A 748 47.13 11.64 34.73
CA SER A 748 45.75 12.11 34.64
C SER A 748 45.17 11.80 33.24
N PRO A 749 43.92 11.33 33.11
CA PRO A 749 43.27 11.17 31.80
C PRO A 749 43.13 12.53 31.09
N ILE A 750 42.80 12.51 29.79
CA ILE A 750 42.44 13.72 29.05
C ILE A 750 41.25 14.38 29.75
N ALA A 751 41.49 15.52 30.37
CA ALA A 751 40.60 16.18 31.33
C ALA A 751 39.64 17.15 30.65
N ALA A 752 40.14 17.90 29.67
CA ALA A 752 39.40 18.95 28.99
C ALA A 752 39.91 19.15 27.55
N ILE A 753 39.25 20.02 26.82
CA ILE A 753 39.60 20.37 25.43
C ILE A 753 40.20 21.78 25.42
N PHE A 754 41.28 21.98 24.69
CA PHE A 754 41.84 23.31 24.44
C PHE A 754 41.44 23.77 23.04
N ASP A 755 40.58 24.78 22.97
CA ASP A 755 40.13 25.40 21.72
C ASP A 755 41.23 26.32 21.19
N THR A 756 41.88 25.93 20.10
CA THR A 756 42.98 26.70 19.51
C THR A 756 42.52 27.94 18.73
N GLU A 757 41.22 28.08 18.44
CA GLU A 757 40.67 29.26 17.78
C GLU A 757 40.36 30.37 18.79
N ASN A 758 39.75 30.01 19.92
CA ASN A 758 39.40 30.95 20.99
C ASN A 758 40.44 31.06 22.12
N LEU A 759 41.50 30.23 22.09
CA LEU A 759 42.58 30.14 23.08
C LEU A 759 42.09 29.87 24.51
N GLU A 760 41.01 29.10 24.65
CA GLU A 760 40.39 28.79 25.93
C GLU A 760 40.25 27.28 26.20
N LYS A 761 40.14 26.97 27.49
CA LYS A 761 39.99 25.61 28.01
C LYS A 761 38.51 25.34 28.30
N ILE A 762 37.90 24.46 27.53
CA ILE A 762 36.47 24.11 27.59
C ILE A 762 36.26 22.68 28.06
N SER A 763 35.07 22.38 28.59
CA SER A 763 34.73 20.99 28.94
C SER A 763 34.60 20.10 27.69
N ILE A 764 34.72 18.78 27.84
CA ILE A 764 34.50 17.85 26.71
C ILE A 764 33.07 17.96 26.17
N THR A 765 32.09 18.14 27.06
CA THR A 765 30.67 18.28 26.72
C THR A 765 30.42 19.58 25.94
N GLU A 766 30.98 20.69 26.39
CA GLU A 766 30.95 21.98 25.68
C GLU A 766 31.67 21.89 24.31
N GLY A 767 32.77 21.13 24.21
CA GLY A 767 33.42 20.82 22.93
C GLY A 767 32.54 20.02 21.95
N ILE A 768 31.57 19.23 22.45
CA ILE A 768 30.54 18.58 21.63
C ILE A 768 29.46 19.59 21.23
N GLU A 769 28.98 20.42 22.16
CA GLU A 769 27.94 21.43 21.91
C GLU A 769 28.38 22.48 20.87
N ARG A 770 29.66 22.88 20.92
CA ARG A 770 30.29 23.77 19.93
C ARG A 770 30.65 23.07 18.60
N GLY A 771 30.44 21.76 18.47
CA GLY A 771 30.72 21.00 17.24
C GLY A 771 32.20 20.76 16.91
N ILE A 772 33.12 21.14 17.80
CA ILE A 772 34.57 21.02 17.60
C ILE A 772 35.02 19.56 17.77
N VAL A 773 34.37 18.84 18.70
CA VAL A 773 34.56 17.41 19.01
C VAL A 773 33.30 16.64 18.63
N ASP A 774 33.44 15.50 17.93
CA ASP A 774 32.29 14.66 17.61
C ASP A 774 31.75 13.92 18.85
N SER A 775 30.44 13.66 18.88
CA SER A 775 29.76 13.08 20.04
C SER A 775 30.27 11.68 20.44
N ILE A 776 30.82 10.91 19.50
CA ILE A 776 31.41 9.59 19.79
C ILE A 776 32.77 9.80 20.45
N THR A 777 33.63 10.65 19.90
CA THR A 777 34.93 11.01 20.49
C THR A 777 34.76 11.58 21.89
N GLY A 778 33.85 12.53 22.08
CA GLY A 778 33.58 13.10 23.39
C GLY A 778 33.05 12.06 24.38
N GLN A 779 32.15 11.16 23.96
CA GLN A 779 31.75 10.01 24.80
C GLN A 779 32.96 9.13 25.17
N ARG A 780 33.88 8.81 24.25
CA ARG A 780 35.05 7.97 24.56
C ARG A 780 36.03 8.64 25.52
N LEU A 781 36.22 9.95 25.43
CA LEU A 781 37.03 10.71 26.39
C LEU A 781 36.38 10.70 27.79
N LEU A 782 35.07 10.91 27.88
CA LEU A 782 34.32 10.81 29.14
C LEU A 782 34.29 9.38 29.71
N GLU A 783 34.24 8.34 28.85
CA GLU A 783 34.40 6.94 29.26
C GLU A 783 35.78 6.70 29.92
N ALA A 784 36.85 7.27 29.36
CA ALA A 784 38.20 7.16 29.91
C ALA A 784 38.34 7.86 31.27
N GLN A 785 37.70 9.02 31.47
CA GLN A 785 37.62 9.67 32.79
C GLN A 785 36.84 8.82 33.80
N ALA A 786 35.64 8.35 33.41
CA ALA A 786 34.76 7.59 34.29
C ALA A 786 35.38 6.25 34.76
N CYS A 787 36.18 5.56 33.92
CA CYS A 787 36.86 4.33 34.31
C CYS A 787 38.20 4.52 35.04
N THR A 788 38.64 5.78 35.26
CA THR A 788 39.90 6.14 35.95
C THR A 788 39.68 7.04 37.18
N GLY A 789 38.43 7.13 37.65
CA GLY A 789 38.06 7.65 38.97
C GLY A 789 36.76 8.44 38.99
N GLY A 790 36.42 9.14 37.90
CA GLY A 790 35.29 10.07 37.85
C GLY A 790 35.49 11.13 36.77
N ILE A 791 34.46 11.94 36.54
CA ILE A 791 34.51 13.03 35.55
C ILE A 791 35.39 14.15 36.09
N VAL A 792 36.37 14.59 35.31
CA VAL A 792 37.30 15.63 35.75
C VAL A 792 36.68 17.00 35.52
N HIS A 793 36.48 17.77 36.59
CA HIS A 793 36.07 19.17 36.47
C HIS A 793 37.23 19.98 35.89
N PRO A 794 37.08 20.67 34.74
CA PRO A 794 38.20 21.34 34.07
C PRO A 794 38.93 22.34 34.96
N THR A 795 38.21 23.24 35.64
CA THR A 795 38.81 24.34 36.41
C THR A 795 39.45 23.93 37.74
N THR A 796 38.92 22.91 38.43
CA THR A 796 39.40 22.50 39.77
C THR A 796 40.25 21.23 39.75
N GLY A 797 40.26 20.47 38.65
CA GLY A 797 40.89 19.15 38.56
C GLY A 797 40.21 18.06 39.40
N GLN A 798 39.12 18.38 40.10
CA GLN A 798 38.44 17.43 40.97
C GLN A 798 37.73 16.34 40.15
N LYS A 799 37.95 15.07 40.51
CA LYS A 799 37.20 13.93 39.99
C LYS A 799 35.84 13.84 40.70
N LEU A 800 34.76 14.02 39.95
CA LEU A 800 33.38 14.01 40.44
C LEU A 800 32.66 12.70 40.11
N SER A 801 31.66 12.33 40.90
CA SER A 801 30.78 11.21 40.56
C SER A 801 29.90 11.56 39.35
N LEU A 802 29.35 10.56 38.64
CA LEU A 802 28.43 10.82 37.51
C LEU A 802 27.19 11.63 37.93
N GLN A 803 26.77 11.55 39.20
CA GLN A 803 25.59 12.29 39.69
C GLN A 803 25.94 13.74 40.04
N ASP A 804 27.12 13.99 40.59
CA ASP A 804 27.61 15.34 40.88
C ASP A 804 28.02 16.08 39.60
N ALA A 805 28.64 15.38 38.65
CA ALA A 805 28.98 15.94 37.34
C ALA A 805 27.73 16.31 36.53
N ALA A 806 26.64 15.52 36.64
CA ALA A 806 25.37 15.86 36.02
C ALA A 806 24.67 17.03 36.72
N SER A 807 24.73 17.13 38.06
CA SER A 807 24.13 18.26 38.78
C SER A 807 24.88 19.59 38.55
N GLN A 808 26.17 19.53 38.23
CA GLN A 808 27.01 20.68 37.86
C GLN A 808 27.01 20.97 36.34
N GLY A 809 26.24 20.24 35.53
CA GLY A 809 26.14 20.47 34.08
C GLY A 809 27.38 20.07 33.25
N LEU A 810 28.34 19.35 33.84
CA LEU A 810 29.53 18.86 33.12
C LEU A 810 29.19 17.71 32.16
N ILE A 811 28.10 16.98 32.40
CA ILE A 811 27.55 15.93 31.52
C ILE A 811 26.01 15.95 31.53
N ASP A 812 25.40 15.64 30.40
CA ASP A 812 23.95 15.41 30.32
C ASP A 812 23.53 14.18 31.14
N GLN A 813 22.27 14.17 31.59
CA GLN A 813 21.65 13.00 32.21
C GLN A 813 21.72 11.76 31.28
N ASP A 814 21.49 11.94 29.98
CA ASP A 814 21.62 10.85 28.99
C ASP A 814 23.06 10.34 28.89
N MET A 815 24.06 11.23 28.93
CA MET A 815 25.47 10.86 28.93
C MET A 815 25.84 10.14 30.24
N ALA A 816 25.35 10.61 31.39
CA ALA A 816 25.51 9.95 32.67
C ALA A 816 24.96 8.51 32.66
N THR A 817 23.85 8.22 31.95
CA THR A 817 23.40 6.83 31.78
C THR A 817 24.36 5.98 30.93
N ARG A 818 24.89 6.53 29.83
CA ARG A 818 25.86 5.85 28.94
C ARG A 818 27.19 5.55 29.63
N LEU A 819 27.62 6.38 30.58
CA LEU A 819 28.88 6.25 31.30
C LEU A 819 28.86 5.27 32.50
N LYS A 820 27.68 4.79 32.93
CA LYS A 820 27.56 3.83 34.06
C LYS A 820 28.46 2.59 33.95
N PRO A 821 28.65 1.93 32.79
CA PRO A 821 29.56 0.79 32.67
C PRO A 821 31.03 1.16 32.91
N ALA A 822 31.45 2.37 32.50
CA ALA A 822 32.80 2.87 32.72
C ALA A 822 33.01 3.21 34.20
N GLN A 823 32.05 3.85 34.87
CA GLN A 823 32.12 4.09 36.31
C GLN A 823 32.19 2.78 37.12
N LYS A 824 31.45 1.73 36.71
CA LYS A 824 31.56 0.38 37.31
C LYS A 824 32.91 -0.30 37.06
N ALA A 825 33.59 0.01 35.95
CA ALA A 825 34.96 -0.47 35.73
C ALA A 825 36.00 0.13 36.71
N PHE A 826 35.67 1.24 37.38
CA PHE A 826 36.43 1.80 38.49
C PHE A 826 35.92 1.33 39.87
N LEU A 827 34.61 1.45 40.14
CA LEU A 827 34.01 1.13 41.45
C LEU A 827 33.83 -0.37 41.73
N GLY A 828 33.97 -1.22 40.70
CA GLY A 828 33.72 -2.65 40.72
C GLY A 828 32.32 -3.04 40.24
N PHE A 829 32.22 -4.22 39.61
CA PHE A 829 30.95 -4.83 39.25
C PHE A 829 30.45 -5.72 40.40
N GLU A 830 29.30 -5.37 40.97
CA GLU A 830 28.67 -6.08 42.09
C GLU A 830 27.70 -7.16 41.59
N GLY A 831 27.89 -8.40 42.08
CA GLY A 831 27.05 -9.55 41.74
C GLY A 831 26.00 -9.89 42.80
N VAL A 832 24.80 -10.28 42.38
CA VAL A 832 23.64 -10.59 43.26
C VAL A 832 23.90 -11.73 44.27
N LYS A 833 25.00 -12.48 44.12
CA LYS A 833 25.32 -13.68 44.94
C LYS A 833 26.62 -13.60 45.76
N GLY A 834 27.31 -12.47 45.82
CA GLY A 834 28.55 -12.38 46.60
C GLY A 834 28.97 -10.96 46.92
N LYS A 835 29.58 -10.76 48.11
CA LYS A 835 30.16 -9.48 48.53
C LYS A 835 31.44 -9.08 47.77
N LYS A 836 31.88 -9.90 46.80
CA LYS A 836 33.09 -9.68 46.01
C LYS A 836 32.80 -8.69 44.88
N LYS A 837 33.63 -7.65 44.74
CA LYS A 837 33.58 -6.74 43.60
C LYS A 837 34.47 -7.27 42.48
N MET A 838 33.94 -7.38 41.26
CA MET A 838 34.71 -7.85 40.11
C MET A 838 35.38 -6.68 39.37
N SER A 839 36.64 -6.86 38.99
CA SER A 839 37.39 -5.96 38.10
C SER A 839 36.81 -5.92 36.69
N ALA A 840 37.23 -4.93 35.88
CA ALA A 840 36.81 -4.82 34.49
C ALA A 840 37.18 -6.07 33.65
N ALA A 841 38.34 -6.68 33.93
CA ALA A 841 38.79 -7.88 33.22
C ALA A 841 37.99 -9.14 33.64
N GLU A 842 37.71 -9.31 34.93
CA GLU A 842 36.80 -10.36 35.41
C GLU A 842 35.38 -10.17 34.83
N ALA A 843 34.88 -8.94 34.76
CA ALA A 843 33.56 -8.64 34.19
C ALA A 843 33.45 -8.98 32.69
N VAL A 844 34.53 -8.87 31.91
CA VAL A 844 34.58 -9.36 30.52
C VAL A 844 34.54 -10.89 30.47
N LYS A 845 35.33 -11.56 31.32
CA LYS A 845 35.42 -13.02 31.41
C LYS A 845 34.07 -13.66 31.76
N GLU A 846 33.36 -13.05 32.72
CA GLU A 846 32.01 -13.45 33.15
C GLU A 846 30.89 -12.89 32.25
N LYS A 847 31.23 -12.17 31.16
CA LYS A 847 30.30 -11.60 30.16
C LYS A 847 29.33 -10.53 30.70
N TRP A 848 29.67 -9.86 31.80
CA TRP A 848 28.96 -8.69 32.32
C TRP A 848 29.28 -7.40 31.53
N LEU A 849 30.43 -7.36 30.86
CA LEU A 849 30.89 -6.25 30.02
C LEU A 849 31.24 -6.77 28.61
N PRO A 850 30.76 -6.13 27.52
CA PRO A 850 31.15 -6.50 26.16
C PRO A 850 32.67 -6.42 25.95
N TYR A 851 33.23 -7.36 25.19
CA TYR A 851 34.68 -7.51 24.99
C TYR A 851 35.32 -6.22 24.48
N GLU A 852 34.70 -5.55 23.52
CA GLU A 852 35.19 -4.32 22.91
C GLU A 852 35.18 -3.14 23.88
N ALA A 853 34.20 -3.10 24.81
CA ALA A 853 34.13 -2.07 25.85
C ALA A 853 35.16 -2.33 26.95
N GLY A 854 35.32 -3.59 27.37
CA GLY A 854 36.32 -3.99 28.33
C GLY A 854 37.75 -3.77 27.85
N GLN A 855 38.06 -4.09 26.59
CA GLN A 855 39.38 -3.81 26.01
C GLN A 855 39.71 -2.32 26.08
N ARG A 856 38.77 -1.42 25.70
CA ARG A 856 38.96 0.03 25.81
C ARG A 856 39.18 0.48 27.25
N PHE A 857 38.39 -0.01 28.21
CA PHE A 857 38.54 0.38 29.61
C PHE A 857 39.87 -0.10 30.22
N LEU A 858 40.34 -1.29 29.83
CA LEU A 858 41.66 -1.80 30.22
C LEU A 858 42.80 -0.98 29.58
N GLU A 859 42.67 -0.57 28.32
CA GLU A 859 43.60 0.39 27.67
C GLU A 859 43.64 1.73 28.44
N PHE A 860 42.47 2.33 28.72
CA PHE A 860 42.37 3.61 29.44
C PHE A 860 42.96 3.54 30.84
N GLN A 861 42.72 2.45 31.58
CA GLN A 861 43.30 2.24 32.90
C GLN A 861 44.82 2.04 32.82
N TYR A 862 45.30 1.15 31.94
CA TYR A 862 46.73 0.90 31.77
C TYR A 862 47.51 2.18 31.41
N LEU A 863 47.01 2.95 30.43
CA LEU A 863 47.64 4.21 29.98
C LEU A 863 47.61 5.34 31.02
N THR A 864 46.84 5.22 32.10
CA THR A 864 46.77 6.20 33.20
C THR A 864 47.42 5.70 34.50
N GLY A 865 48.39 4.78 34.39
CA GLY A 865 49.20 4.31 35.52
C GLY A 865 48.83 2.93 36.08
N GLY A 866 48.14 2.07 35.31
CA GLY A 866 47.90 0.67 35.68
C GLY A 866 46.44 0.29 35.88
N LEU A 867 46.18 -1.02 35.98
CA LEU A 867 44.83 -1.57 36.00
C LEU A 867 44.14 -1.32 37.35
N VAL A 868 42.82 -1.13 37.35
CA VAL A 868 42.06 -0.88 38.58
C VAL A 868 41.57 -2.20 39.17
N ASP A 869 41.93 -2.41 40.44
CA ASP A 869 41.41 -3.50 41.28
C ASP A 869 40.32 -2.91 42.20
N PRO A 870 39.06 -3.34 42.14
CA PRO A 870 38.01 -2.80 43.01
C PRO A 870 38.07 -3.24 44.47
N GLU A 871 38.89 -4.24 44.81
CA GLU A 871 39.03 -4.76 46.18
C GLU A 871 40.22 -4.12 46.92
N VAL A 872 41.25 -3.71 46.18
CA VAL A 872 42.39 -2.94 46.68
C VAL A 872 42.16 -1.48 46.35
N GLN A 873 42.19 -0.57 47.32
CA GLN A 873 41.89 0.84 47.11
C GLN A 873 43.05 1.60 46.41
N GLY A 874 43.34 1.23 45.16
CA GLY A 874 44.45 1.70 44.34
C GLY A 874 44.62 0.91 43.03
N ARG A 875 45.62 1.26 42.22
CA ARG A 875 45.95 0.55 40.96
C ARG A 875 46.92 -0.60 41.20
N ILE A 876 46.85 -1.62 40.35
CA ILE A 876 47.77 -2.77 40.34
C ILE A 876 48.64 -2.77 39.06
N SER A 877 49.87 -3.27 39.20
CA SER A 877 50.76 -3.46 38.04
C SER A 877 50.27 -4.60 37.14
N MET A 878 50.77 -4.66 35.90
CA MET A 878 50.40 -5.70 34.95
C MET A 878 50.82 -7.09 35.43
N GLU A 879 51.97 -7.19 36.10
CA GLU A 879 52.52 -8.43 36.66
C GLU A 879 51.68 -8.95 37.84
N GLU A 880 51.15 -8.04 38.66
CA GLU A 880 50.18 -8.38 39.72
C GLU A 880 48.84 -8.82 39.12
N ALA A 881 48.34 -8.15 38.07
CA ALA A 881 47.10 -8.51 37.39
C ALA A 881 47.18 -9.90 36.72
N ILE A 882 48.34 -10.29 36.18
CA ILE A 882 48.61 -11.65 35.69
C ILE A 882 48.65 -12.64 36.86
N ARG A 883 49.35 -12.33 37.97
CA ARG A 883 49.42 -13.20 39.16
C ARG A 883 48.07 -13.44 39.83
N LYS A 884 47.19 -12.43 39.85
CA LYS A 884 45.79 -12.55 40.31
C LYS A 884 44.87 -13.25 39.29
N GLY A 885 45.34 -13.50 38.07
CA GLY A 885 44.56 -14.17 37.02
C GLY A 885 43.44 -13.30 36.40
N TYR A 886 43.54 -11.98 36.54
CA TYR A 886 42.59 -11.03 35.93
C TYR A 886 42.78 -10.92 34.42
N ILE A 887 44.04 -10.94 33.96
CA ILE A 887 44.42 -10.92 32.52
C ILE A 887 45.30 -12.13 32.18
N ASP A 888 45.21 -12.63 30.94
CA ASP A 888 46.15 -13.64 30.44
C ASP A 888 47.40 -12.97 29.83
N GLY A 889 48.48 -13.74 29.65
CA GLY A 889 49.73 -13.21 29.11
C GLY A 889 49.59 -12.59 27.71
N ARG A 890 48.59 -13.02 26.92
CA ARG A 890 48.30 -12.44 25.60
C ARG A 890 47.56 -11.11 25.70
N ALA A 891 46.62 -10.95 26.62
CA ALA A 891 45.99 -9.66 26.90
C ALA A 891 47.01 -8.65 27.44
N ALA A 892 47.93 -9.09 28.32
CA ALA A 892 49.05 -8.28 28.79
C ALA A 892 49.95 -7.81 27.63
N GLN A 893 50.39 -8.73 26.76
CA GLN A 893 51.23 -8.40 25.60
C GLN A 893 50.54 -7.42 24.64
N ARG A 894 49.22 -7.57 24.39
CA ARG A 894 48.44 -6.58 23.61
C ARG A 894 48.40 -5.22 24.30
N LEU A 895 48.09 -5.17 25.60
CA LEU A 895 48.05 -3.89 26.32
C LEU A 895 49.40 -3.16 26.33
N GLN A 896 50.53 -3.86 26.19
CA GLN A 896 51.85 -3.26 26.02
C GLN A 896 52.16 -2.83 24.57
N ASP A 897 51.66 -3.54 23.56
CA ASP A 897 51.91 -3.29 22.14
C ASP A 897 51.20 -2.02 21.64
N PRO A 898 51.94 -0.95 21.29
CA PRO A 898 51.35 0.31 20.81
C PRO A 898 50.62 0.19 19.48
N SER A 899 50.94 -0.82 18.67
CA SER A 899 50.33 -1.05 17.36
C SER A 899 48.97 -1.74 17.45
N SER A 900 48.66 -2.36 18.60
CA SER A 900 47.42 -3.11 18.82
C SER A 900 46.21 -2.23 19.20
N TYR A 901 46.45 -0.98 19.62
CA TYR A 901 45.41 -0.08 20.10
C TYR A 901 44.45 0.38 19.00
N GLY A 902 43.15 0.29 19.26
CA GLY A 902 42.14 0.72 18.31
C GLY A 902 42.16 2.24 18.08
N LYS A 903 42.07 2.68 16.83
CA LYS A 903 41.91 4.10 16.44
C LYS A 903 40.47 4.59 16.69
N ILE A 904 40.06 4.59 17.96
CA ILE A 904 38.68 4.80 18.41
C ILE A 904 38.23 6.27 18.47
N LEU A 905 39.16 7.22 18.46
CA LEU A 905 38.88 8.66 18.54
C LEU A 905 39.02 9.31 17.16
N THR A 906 38.30 10.41 16.92
CA THR A 906 38.61 11.38 15.87
C THR A 906 39.41 12.51 16.50
N CYS A 907 40.60 12.82 15.99
CA CYS A 907 41.43 13.91 16.49
C CYS A 907 40.72 15.26 16.27
N PRO A 908 40.41 16.04 17.33
CA PRO A 908 39.68 17.30 17.15
C PRO A 908 40.43 18.34 16.31
N LYS A 909 41.77 18.35 16.31
CA LYS A 909 42.62 19.26 15.51
C LYS A 909 42.79 18.84 14.05
N THR A 910 43.03 17.55 13.76
CA THR A 910 43.33 17.07 12.39
C THR A 910 42.17 16.35 11.69
N LYS A 911 41.09 16.06 12.42
CA LYS A 911 39.92 15.26 12.01
C LYS A 911 40.24 13.81 11.55
N LEU A 912 41.46 13.32 11.77
CA LEU A 912 41.88 11.93 11.48
C LEU A 912 41.55 10.97 12.62
N LYS A 913 41.38 9.67 12.33
CA LYS A 913 41.21 8.63 13.36
C LYS A 913 42.54 8.32 14.08
N ILE A 914 42.52 8.37 15.41
CA ILE A 914 43.70 8.18 16.29
C ILE A 914 43.35 7.26 17.47
N SER A 915 44.35 6.62 18.09
CA SER A 915 44.17 5.87 19.34
C SER A 915 44.08 6.82 20.55
N TYR A 916 43.67 6.29 21.71
CA TYR A 916 43.71 7.08 22.95
C TYR A 916 45.14 7.41 23.39
N LYS A 917 46.12 6.52 23.14
CA LYS A 917 47.54 6.81 23.38
C LYS A 917 48.05 7.94 22.49
N ASP A 918 47.67 7.96 21.21
CA ASP A 918 48.01 9.07 20.30
C ASP A 918 47.41 10.40 20.78
N ALA A 919 46.21 10.37 21.37
CA ALA A 919 45.57 11.56 21.93
C ALA A 919 46.27 12.04 23.21
N MET A 920 46.66 11.13 24.11
CA MET A 920 47.48 11.45 25.29
C MET A 920 48.82 12.06 24.88
N ASN A 921 49.53 11.44 23.93
CA ASN A 921 50.83 11.93 23.41
C ASN A 921 50.73 13.30 22.70
N ARG A 922 49.53 13.72 22.27
CA ARG A 922 49.26 15.02 21.63
C ARG A 922 48.55 16.01 22.55
N SER A 923 48.25 15.62 23.78
CA SER A 923 47.67 16.52 24.77
C SER A 923 48.77 17.36 25.42
N MET A 924 48.50 18.64 25.62
CA MET A 924 49.34 19.50 26.46
C MET A 924 49.03 19.25 27.93
N VAL A 925 50.02 19.40 28.81
CA VAL A 925 49.82 19.34 30.26
C VAL A 925 49.81 20.76 30.80
N GLU A 926 48.80 21.11 31.59
CA GLU A 926 48.66 22.43 32.20
C GLU A 926 49.49 22.52 33.49
N ASP A 927 50.48 23.43 33.53
CA ASP A 927 51.45 23.55 34.63
C ASP A 927 50.83 23.75 36.02
N ILE A 928 49.66 24.40 36.10
CA ILE A 928 49.00 24.74 37.36
C ILE A 928 48.25 23.54 37.98
N THR A 929 47.66 22.69 37.14
CA THR A 929 46.71 21.64 37.56
C THR A 929 47.18 20.22 37.25
N GLY A 930 48.24 20.07 36.44
CA GLY A 930 48.71 18.77 35.94
C GLY A 930 47.73 18.07 35.00
N LEU A 931 46.76 18.79 34.43
CA LEU A 931 45.71 18.21 33.60
C LEU A 931 46.12 18.12 32.12
N HIS A 932 45.81 16.97 31.50
CA HIS A 932 45.98 16.77 30.06
C HIS A 932 44.83 17.43 29.29
N LEU A 933 45.15 18.39 28.42
CA LEU A 933 44.22 19.11 27.55
C LEU A 933 44.44 18.68 26.09
N LEU A 934 43.40 18.21 25.40
CA LEU A 934 43.50 17.83 23.99
C LEU A 934 43.17 19.02 23.09
N GLU A 935 44.08 19.36 22.18
CA GLU A 935 43.90 20.46 21.24
C GLU A 935 42.76 20.20 20.24
N ALA A 936 41.95 21.22 19.99
CA ALA A 936 40.81 21.17 19.07
C ALA A 936 40.67 22.46 18.26
N SER A 937 40.19 22.31 17.02
CA SER A 937 40.00 23.40 16.05
C SER A 937 38.73 23.13 15.25
N SER A 938 37.96 24.15 14.90
CA SER A 938 36.71 24.02 14.15
C SER A 938 36.99 23.64 12.69
N VAL A 939 38.04 24.25 12.11
CA VAL A 939 38.64 23.84 10.82
C VAL A 939 39.76 22.80 11.02
N SER A 940 39.93 21.88 10.07
CA SER A 940 41.05 20.92 10.14
C SER A 940 42.37 21.59 9.81
N SER A 941 43.40 21.38 10.64
CA SER A 941 44.76 21.85 10.35
C SER A 941 45.43 21.16 9.13
N LYS A 942 44.74 20.21 8.49
CA LYS A 942 45.16 19.55 7.24
C LYS A 942 44.25 19.91 6.04
N GLY A 943 43.51 21.02 6.10
CA GLY A 943 42.67 21.51 4.97
C GLY A 943 41.42 20.66 4.67
N LEU A 944 41.17 19.60 5.43
CA LEU A 944 39.99 18.75 5.27
C LEU A 944 38.74 19.49 5.79
N PRO A 945 37.64 19.58 5.00
CA PRO A 945 36.39 20.16 5.49
C PRO A 945 35.86 19.34 6.67
N SER A 946 35.57 20.02 7.78
CA SER A 946 34.95 19.38 8.94
C SER A 946 33.51 19.01 8.56
N PRO A 947 33.09 17.72 8.63
CA PRO A 947 31.71 17.33 8.31
C PRO A 947 30.68 17.86 9.32
N TYR A 948 31.13 18.60 10.33
CA TYR A 948 30.33 19.23 11.38
C TYR A 948 30.14 20.74 11.17
N ASN A 949 30.87 21.38 10.23
CA ASN A 949 30.78 22.83 9.93
C ASN A 949 30.11 23.13 8.57
N MET A 950 28.96 22.50 8.30
CA MET A 950 28.12 22.84 7.15
C MET A 950 27.25 24.11 7.40
N SER A 951 27.89 25.20 7.84
CA SER A 951 27.26 26.51 8.06
C SER A 951 28.16 27.72 7.74
N SER A 952 29.44 27.52 7.39
CA SER A 952 30.44 28.60 7.31
C SER A 952 31.03 28.78 5.90
N ALA A 953 30.17 28.76 4.87
CA ALA A 953 30.48 29.34 3.57
C ALA A 953 29.87 30.76 3.50
N PRO A 954 30.62 31.80 3.10
CA PRO A 954 30.09 33.16 3.06
C PRO A 954 29.09 33.31 1.90
N GLY A 955 27.78 33.36 2.19
CA GLY A 955 26.77 33.55 1.14
C GLY A 955 25.29 33.59 1.57
N SER A 956 24.90 32.95 2.68
CA SER A 956 23.48 32.75 3.01
C SER A 956 23.08 33.36 4.36
N ARG A 957 22.03 34.20 4.36
CA ARG A 957 21.53 34.92 5.55
C ARG A 957 20.82 34.00 6.57
N SER A 958 20.99 34.33 7.84
CA SER A 958 20.45 33.60 9.00
C SER A 958 18.96 33.85 9.30
N GLY A 959 18.33 32.91 10.01
CA GLY A 959 16.98 33.03 10.56
C GLY A 959 16.61 31.87 11.52
N SER A 960 17.13 31.91 12.76
CA SER A 960 16.95 30.89 13.81
C SER A 960 15.48 30.72 14.26
N ARG A 961 14.99 29.58 14.78
CA ARG A 961 15.40 28.85 16.00
C ARG A 961 14.82 27.40 16.00
N SER A 962 15.64 26.37 16.24
CA SER A 962 15.86 25.66 17.53
C SER A 962 14.87 24.51 17.83
N GLY A 963 15.32 23.26 17.77
CA GLY A 963 14.50 22.12 18.25
C GLY A 963 14.87 20.69 17.85
N SER A 964 16.11 20.37 17.44
CA SER A 964 16.46 19.01 16.95
C SER A 964 17.57 18.35 17.76
N ARG A 965 17.22 17.31 18.52
CA ARG A 965 18.15 16.44 19.24
C ARG A 965 19.10 15.72 18.28
N SER A 966 20.40 15.70 18.59
CA SER A 966 21.40 14.90 17.89
C SER A 966 21.13 13.39 18.09
N GLY A 967 21.01 12.65 16.99
CA GLY A 967 20.82 11.19 16.99
C GLY A 967 21.62 10.50 15.87
N SER A 968 22.94 10.41 16.03
CA SER A 968 23.81 9.75 15.05
C SER A 968 23.56 8.23 14.94
N ARG A 969 23.51 7.73 13.70
CA ARG A 969 23.33 6.30 13.37
C ARG A 969 24.46 5.41 13.92
N SER A 970 24.10 4.19 14.36
CA SER A 970 24.90 2.99 14.10
C SER A 970 24.02 1.74 14.08
N GLY A 971 24.43 0.76 13.28
CA GLY A 971 23.56 -0.36 12.85
C GLY A 971 23.32 -1.45 13.90
N SER A 972 22.05 -1.86 13.97
CA SER A 972 21.59 -3.26 14.07
C SER A 972 22.35 -4.26 14.94
N ARG A 973 21.77 -4.58 16.11
CA ARG A 973 21.71 -5.96 16.65
C ARG A 973 20.63 -6.13 17.73
N ARG A 974 19.88 -7.24 17.63
CA ARG A 974 19.08 -7.96 18.65
C ARG A 974 18.33 -7.15 19.72
N GLY A 975 16.99 -7.29 19.73
CA GLY A 975 16.13 -6.81 20.82
C GLY A 975 15.97 -7.80 21.98
N SER A 976 15.27 -7.34 23.02
CA SER A 976 14.68 -8.15 24.09
C SER A 976 13.59 -7.35 24.83
N PHE A 977 12.45 -8.00 25.09
CA PHE A 977 11.54 -7.65 26.21
C PHE A 977 12.34 -7.74 27.55
N ASP A 978 11.95 -7.10 28.64
CA ASP A 978 10.71 -7.35 29.38
C ASP A 978 10.13 -6.11 30.11
N ALA A 979 8.86 -6.23 30.49
CA ALA A 979 8.07 -5.20 31.17
C ALA A 979 8.30 -5.12 32.69
N THR A 980 8.05 -3.94 33.28
CA THR A 980 7.10 -3.65 34.40
C THR A 980 7.44 -2.31 35.07
N GLY A 981 6.41 -1.55 35.49
CA GLY A 981 6.60 -0.32 36.27
C GLY A 981 5.46 0.69 36.19
N ASN A 982 4.46 0.57 37.07
CA ASN A 982 3.37 1.55 37.23
C ASN A 982 3.90 2.95 37.62
N SER A 983 3.30 4.00 37.04
CA SER A 983 2.87 5.18 37.80
C SER A 983 1.92 6.08 37.00
N SER A 984 0.62 5.94 37.31
CA SER A 984 -0.30 7.03 37.66
C SER A 984 -0.19 8.37 36.91
N TYR A 985 -1.08 8.60 35.95
CA TYR A 985 -1.42 9.94 35.46
C TYR A 985 -2.47 10.59 36.35
N THR A 986 -2.14 11.74 36.94
CA THR A 986 -3.08 12.58 37.69
C THR A 986 -3.77 13.55 36.72
N TYR A 987 -5.11 13.58 36.72
CA TYR A 987 -5.87 14.56 35.96
C TYR A 987 -5.70 15.96 36.56
N SER A 988 -5.37 16.96 35.74
CA SER A 988 -5.50 18.38 36.07
C SER A 988 -6.36 19.07 35.01
N TYR A 989 -7.61 19.38 35.38
CA TYR A 989 -8.49 20.23 34.59
C TYR A 989 -7.99 21.68 34.64
N SER A 990 -7.85 22.33 33.48
CA SER A 990 -7.77 23.79 33.36
C SER A 990 -9.01 24.29 32.61
N VAL A 991 -9.93 24.90 33.37
CA VAL A 991 -11.14 25.52 32.84
C VAL A 991 -10.79 26.94 32.39
N SER A 992 -11.05 27.26 31.12
CA SER A 992 -10.92 28.62 30.58
C SER A 992 -12.27 29.32 30.55
N SER A 993 -12.52 30.20 31.52
CA SER A 993 -13.71 31.05 31.59
C SER A 993 -13.54 32.35 30.80
N SER A 994 -14.62 32.79 30.15
CA SER A 994 -14.69 34.03 29.36
C SER A 994 -15.07 35.27 30.17
N SER A 995 -14.48 36.43 29.83
CA SER A 995 -15.08 37.78 29.91
C SER A 995 -14.08 38.82 29.36
N ILE A 996 -14.35 39.45 28.21
CA ILE A 996 -14.94 40.81 28.03
C ILE A 996 -13.94 41.96 28.23
N GLY A 997 -13.81 42.85 27.23
CA GLY A 997 -13.03 44.09 27.34
C GLY A 997 -12.88 44.90 26.04
N HIS A 998 -13.98 45.53 25.59
CA HIS A 998 -14.11 46.48 24.46
C HIS A 998 -14.02 45.96 23.02
#